data_AF-A0A9X8ZG25-F1
#
_entry.id   AF-A0A9X8ZG25-F1
#
_cell.length_a   1.000
_cell.length_b   1.000
_cell.length_c   1.000
_cell.angle_alpha   90.00
_cell.angle_beta   90.00
_cell.angle_gamma   90.00
#
_symmetry.space_group_name_H-M   'P 1'
#
loop_
_entity.id
_entity.type
_entity.pdbx_description
1 polymer ?
#
loop_
_entity_poly.entity_id
_entity_poly.type
_entity_poly.pdbx_seq_one_letter_code
_entity_poly.pdbx_strand_id
1 'polypeptide(L)'
;MRSLKYLFIAFFITFFAFPSHEATAAEENTTMEVKLKNYLGNRTSVKITANGDYRNSRGEIFIKAGESLTLKAESAKLAVYKGSKKTGSYASFKVMPVKPDASLTINGRPYQGSFSFTVEDGYIRPINAVYIEDYLKGVVPLEMPALWHAEALKAQAIAARTYALRHQSTIIDDTVSYQVYGGAAGHNLTDSAIEQTKGMVIKHDGEIIEAFFSSSNGGMTESNSNVWSRGNPLAYLSIKKDLYDSKTNWAITLDKQQIDLSKMDLSKPEEWWTSVEEKDKTVVPKLKAWLKNNGYAKKDIKITEIPLLTFTDEKTGGRVTKGSIQLNFYVRELVDDRGKLLQQTVKLTNVAASKIRGMVGQEVMKSYLVDHSSSDPSKITIEGSGYGHGVGLSQFGAKNRAEAGQSYLDILGFYYPDTIIEKEYGPGAGSKTDLFVKAEPNSVSMKAKTDHLNDEVGITYSLKEDAVVTLTIKDSKGKSIATPVRDQTMKKGTHSAIWNTKAISNGIYEAELSAMDRGGNEGLETMAIKISRDTSAPKITNVDTSGDYSTEKANITYTINENANVTVEIKNSKGKVVGILSERQFNKGSQSATWDFKNMSNGIFTVKISAKDESDNQKTISTKISIRKTTGIVTASKLSIKESRNASSETIGNLYRDQAATILAQQDKWYKVKKGSQIGYVLKKHIKK
;
A
#
# COMPACT_ATOMS: atom_id res chain seq x y z
N MET A 1 -79.54 -8.01 18.41
CA MET A 1 -78.18 -8.22 18.96
C MET A 1 -77.16 -7.94 17.87
N ARG A 2 -76.21 -7.03 18.16
CA ARG A 2 -75.08 -6.54 17.32
C ARG A 2 -74.23 -7.73 16.81
N SER A 3 -73.55 -7.74 15.65
CA SER A 3 -73.00 -6.68 14.82
C SER A 3 -72.86 -7.09 13.33
N LEU A 4 -73.25 -6.15 12.47
CA LEU A 4 -73.10 -6.02 11.01
C LEU A 4 -71.63 -5.61 10.70
N LYS A 5 -70.96 -5.92 9.57
CA LYS A 5 -71.17 -5.33 8.23
C LYS A 5 -70.16 -5.91 7.21
N TYR A 6 -70.64 -6.41 6.08
CA TYR A 6 -70.02 -6.23 4.77
C TYR A 6 -71.15 -6.12 3.75
N LEU A 7 -71.22 -5.01 3.02
CA LEU A 7 -72.10 -4.91 1.84
C LEU A 7 -71.35 -4.18 0.73
N PHE A 8 -71.03 -4.97 -0.29
CA PHE A 8 -70.61 -4.55 -1.62
C PHE A 8 -71.81 -3.92 -2.35
N ILE A 9 -71.65 -2.72 -2.92
CA ILE A 9 -72.40 -2.28 -4.10
C ILE A 9 -71.46 -1.44 -4.97
N ALA A 10 -71.37 -1.82 -6.24
CA ALA A 10 -70.60 -1.19 -7.31
C ALA A 10 -71.20 0.16 -7.74
N PHE A 11 -70.36 1.09 -8.21
CA PHE A 11 -70.81 2.27 -8.94
C PHE A 11 -69.93 2.54 -10.17
N PHE A 12 -70.60 2.72 -11.30
CA PHE A 12 -70.08 3.09 -12.61
C PHE A 12 -69.25 4.39 -12.51
N ILE A 13 -68.02 4.40 -13.04
CA ILE A 13 -67.23 5.61 -13.23
C ILE A 13 -67.26 5.98 -14.72
N THR A 14 -67.99 7.06 -15.01
CA THR A 14 -67.99 7.80 -16.27
C THR A 14 -66.62 8.40 -16.55
N PHE A 15 -66.09 8.13 -17.74
CA PHE A 15 -64.86 8.70 -18.29
C PHE A 15 -65.05 10.21 -18.55
N PHE A 16 -64.51 11.06 -17.68
CA PHE A 16 -64.21 12.45 -18.04
C PHE A 16 -62.77 12.53 -18.52
N ALA A 17 -62.60 12.83 -19.81
CA ALA A 17 -61.32 13.16 -20.41
C ALA A 17 -60.82 14.47 -19.80
N PHE A 18 -59.91 14.38 -18.83
CA PHE A 18 -59.08 15.51 -18.42
C PHE A 18 -57.89 15.61 -19.37
N PRO A 19 -57.54 16.81 -19.86
CA PRO A 19 -56.35 16.99 -20.69
C PRO A 19 -55.13 16.55 -19.88
N SER A 20 -54.34 15.67 -20.49
CA SER A 20 -52.99 15.33 -20.02
C SER A 20 -52.18 16.62 -19.93
N HIS A 21 -52.02 17.15 -18.73
CA HIS A 21 -50.83 17.92 -18.44
C HIS A 21 -49.67 16.96 -18.58
N GLU A 22 -48.92 17.10 -19.68
CA GLU A 22 -47.54 16.66 -19.71
C GLU A 22 -46.89 17.22 -18.45
N ALA A 23 -46.51 16.33 -17.53
CA ALA A 23 -45.60 16.68 -16.48
C ALA A 23 -44.27 17.01 -17.16
N THR A 24 -44.05 18.28 -17.49
CA THR A 24 -42.70 18.81 -17.70
C THR A 24 -41.92 18.47 -16.44
N ALA A 25 -41.04 17.48 -16.54
CA ALA A 25 -40.11 17.12 -15.49
C ALA A 25 -39.42 18.40 -15.01
N ALA A 26 -39.46 18.65 -13.71
CA ALA A 26 -38.77 19.77 -13.09
C ALA A 26 -37.26 19.60 -13.28
N GLU A 27 -36.71 20.19 -14.35
CA GLU A 27 -35.32 20.63 -14.33
C GLU A 27 -35.21 21.83 -13.38
N GLU A 28 -34.07 21.92 -12.69
CA GLU A 28 -33.57 23.05 -11.88
C GLU A 28 -33.94 23.07 -10.39
N ASN A 29 -32.92 23.31 -9.54
CA ASN A 29 -32.89 24.37 -8.51
C ASN A 29 -31.91 24.16 -7.35
N THR A 30 -30.92 23.25 -7.45
CA THR A 30 -29.88 23.19 -6.41
C THR A 30 -28.84 24.30 -6.62
N THR A 31 -28.84 25.29 -5.74
CA THR A 31 -27.86 26.39 -5.70
C THR A 31 -26.91 26.28 -4.50
N MET A 32 -25.67 26.73 -4.70
CA MET A 32 -24.67 26.98 -3.66
C MET A 32 -24.54 28.48 -3.38
N GLU A 33 -24.43 28.86 -2.11
CA GLU A 33 -24.12 30.25 -1.71
C GLU A 33 -22.66 30.37 -1.28
N VAL A 34 -21.88 31.16 -2.02
CA VAL A 34 -20.43 31.31 -1.82
C VAL A 34 -20.10 32.75 -1.43
N LYS A 35 -19.55 32.95 -0.23
CA LYS A 35 -19.01 34.23 0.22
C LYS A 35 -17.63 34.45 -0.41
N LEU A 36 -17.49 35.53 -1.17
CA LEU A 36 -16.25 35.85 -1.90
C LEU A 36 -15.28 36.66 -0.99
N LYS A 37 -14.31 35.96 -0.39
CA LYS A 37 -13.28 36.51 0.51
C LYS A 37 -11.87 36.41 -0.09
N ASN A 38 -11.54 35.27 -0.69
CA ASN A 38 -10.19 34.90 -1.10
C ASN A 38 -9.68 35.79 -2.24
N TYR A 39 -10.32 35.74 -3.41
CA TYR A 39 -9.87 36.52 -4.57
C TYR A 39 -10.08 38.03 -4.37
N LEU A 40 -11.21 38.41 -3.77
CA LEU A 40 -11.56 39.81 -3.58
C LEU A 40 -10.67 40.49 -2.54
N GLY A 41 -10.34 39.77 -1.47
CA GLY A 41 -9.61 40.30 -0.31
C GLY A 41 -10.38 41.40 0.42
N ASN A 42 -9.65 42.21 1.18
CA ASN A 42 -10.21 43.30 1.98
C ASN A 42 -10.33 44.60 1.16
N ARG A 43 -11.43 44.75 0.42
CA ARG A 43 -11.70 45.90 -0.45
C ARG A 43 -12.83 46.77 0.09
N THR A 44 -12.58 48.06 0.18
CA THR A 44 -13.59 49.08 0.51
C THR A 44 -14.29 49.64 -0.74
N SER A 45 -13.76 49.35 -1.94
CA SER A 45 -14.34 49.74 -3.22
C SER A 45 -14.21 48.60 -4.23
N VAL A 46 -15.29 48.30 -4.96
CA VAL A 46 -15.38 47.20 -5.92
C VAL A 46 -16.12 47.66 -7.17
N LYS A 47 -15.61 47.31 -8.36
CA LYS A 47 -16.30 47.55 -9.62
C LYS A 47 -17.02 46.28 -10.06
N ILE A 48 -18.29 46.40 -10.42
CA ILE A 48 -19.07 45.33 -11.03
C ILE A 48 -19.52 45.72 -12.43
N THR A 49 -19.50 44.79 -13.37
CA THR A 49 -19.98 45.01 -14.75
C THR A 49 -20.80 43.82 -15.20
N ALA A 50 -22.03 44.06 -15.66
CA ALA A 50 -22.94 43.01 -16.08
C ALA A 50 -22.82 42.73 -17.59
N ASN A 51 -22.76 41.45 -17.98
CA ASN A 51 -22.81 41.01 -19.38
C ASN A 51 -24.24 40.64 -19.83
N GLY A 52 -25.22 40.79 -18.93
CA GLY A 52 -26.65 40.64 -19.21
C GLY A 52 -27.44 41.50 -18.24
N ASP A 53 -28.76 41.53 -18.38
CA ASP A 53 -29.60 42.31 -17.48
C ASP A 53 -29.73 41.62 -16.12
N TYR A 54 -29.60 42.41 -15.04
CA TYR A 54 -29.81 41.98 -13.67
C TYR A 54 -30.93 42.79 -13.03
N ARG A 55 -31.88 42.10 -12.39
CA ARG A 55 -33.00 42.67 -11.67
C ARG A 55 -32.79 42.68 -10.16
N ASN A 56 -33.38 43.63 -9.45
CA ASN A 56 -33.42 43.64 -8.00
C ASN A 56 -34.52 42.70 -7.46
N SER A 57 -34.65 42.60 -6.12
CA SER A 57 -35.70 41.80 -5.47
C SER A 57 -37.14 42.23 -5.77
N ARG A 58 -37.36 43.42 -6.36
CA ARG A 58 -38.68 43.92 -6.79
C ARG A 58 -39.00 43.57 -8.25
N GLY A 59 -38.08 42.92 -8.95
CA GLY A 59 -38.23 42.58 -10.37
C GLY A 59 -37.79 43.67 -11.34
N GLU A 60 -37.35 44.84 -10.85
CA GLU A 60 -36.91 45.96 -11.69
C GLU A 60 -35.48 45.72 -12.19
N ILE A 61 -35.23 45.99 -13.48
CA ILE A 61 -33.87 45.94 -14.04
C ILE A 61 -33.01 47.00 -13.34
N PHE A 62 -32.02 46.55 -12.58
CA PHE A 62 -31.14 47.37 -11.76
C PHE A 62 -29.81 47.66 -12.46
N ILE A 63 -29.27 46.66 -13.18
CA ILE A 63 -28.04 46.72 -13.97
C ILE A 63 -28.36 46.22 -15.37
N LYS A 64 -28.13 47.04 -16.40
CA LYS A 64 -28.30 46.61 -17.80
C LYS A 64 -27.04 45.92 -18.33
N ALA A 65 -27.19 45.10 -19.37
CA ALA A 65 -26.06 44.55 -20.10
C ALA A 65 -25.07 45.66 -20.54
N GLY A 66 -23.77 45.43 -20.28
CA GLY A 66 -22.68 46.38 -20.52
C GLY A 66 -22.53 47.46 -19.43
N GLU A 67 -23.48 47.61 -18.52
CA GLU A 67 -23.43 48.63 -17.48
C GLU A 67 -22.44 48.26 -16.36
N SER A 68 -21.72 49.26 -15.86
CA SER A 68 -20.79 49.12 -14.74
C SER A 68 -21.22 49.95 -13.54
N LEU A 69 -21.19 49.35 -12.35
CA LEU A 69 -21.42 50.04 -11.07
C LEU A 69 -20.14 50.01 -10.21
N THR A 70 -19.94 51.07 -9.44
CA THR A 70 -18.92 51.09 -8.38
C THR A 70 -19.60 51.02 -7.02
N LEU A 71 -19.25 50.01 -6.25
CA LEU A 71 -19.70 49.81 -4.87
C LEU A 71 -18.64 50.34 -3.92
N LYS A 72 -19.03 51.13 -2.91
CA LYS A 72 -18.14 51.63 -1.86
C LYS A 72 -18.72 51.32 -0.49
N ALA A 73 -17.86 50.89 0.43
CA ALA A 73 -18.21 50.71 1.84
C ALA A 73 -18.13 52.08 2.55
N GLU A 74 -19.27 52.58 3.01
CA GLU A 74 -19.41 53.87 3.70
C GLU A 74 -20.26 53.67 4.95
N SER A 75 -19.69 53.90 6.14
CA SER A 75 -20.41 53.82 7.43
C SER A 75 -21.23 52.53 7.60
N ALA A 76 -20.62 51.38 7.32
CA ALA A 76 -21.23 50.04 7.35
C ALA A 76 -22.37 49.81 6.33
N LYS A 77 -22.54 50.68 5.34
CA LYS A 77 -23.48 50.51 4.22
C LYS A 77 -22.75 50.49 2.88
N LEU A 78 -23.41 49.94 1.87
CA LEU A 78 -22.97 49.98 0.47
C LEU A 78 -23.52 51.21 -0.22
N ALA A 79 -22.65 52.15 -0.59
CA ALA A 79 -22.95 53.20 -1.52
C ALA A 79 -22.77 52.71 -2.96
N VAL A 80 -23.79 52.88 -3.81
CA VAL A 80 -23.79 52.40 -5.20
C VAL A 80 -23.68 53.58 -6.15
N TYR A 81 -22.69 53.55 -7.03
CA TYR A 81 -22.40 54.61 -7.98
C TYR A 81 -22.57 54.14 -9.43
N LYS A 82 -23.25 54.95 -10.24
CA LYS A 82 -23.27 54.87 -11.71
C LYS A 82 -22.41 56.02 -12.24
N GLY A 83 -21.21 55.70 -12.74
CA GLY A 83 -20.19 56.71 -13.00
C GLY A 83 -19.80 57.45 -11.70
N SER A 84 -19.86 58.78 -11.70
CA SER A 84 -19.62 59.62 -10.51
C SER A 84 -20.87 59.84 -9.64
N LYS A 85 -22.08 59.48 -10.12
CA LYS A 85 -23.34 59.75 -9.43
C LYS A 85 -23.67 58.64 -8.43
N LYS A 86 -23.86 59.00 -7.15
CA LYS A 86 -24.41 58.11 -6.12
C LYS A 86 -25.89 57.87 -6.41
N THR A 87 -26.26 56.60 -6.58
CA THR A 87 -27.62 56.17 -6.92
C THR A 87 -28.40 55.63 -5.73
N GLY A 88 -27.70 55.25 -4.66
CA GLY A 88 -28.33 54.81 -3.42
C GLY A 88 -27.32 54.41 -2.36
N SER A 89 -27.84 54.14 -1.16
CA SER A 89 -27.10 53.56 -0.04
C SER A 89 -27.94 52.45 0.59
N TYR A 90 -27.35 51.27 0.71
CA TYR A 90 -28.06 50.05 1.08
C TYR A 90 -27.33 49.34 2.21
N ALA A 91 -28.05 48.75 3.17
CA ALA A 91 -27.43 47.82 4.13
C ALA A 91 -26.97 46.54 3.40
N SER A 92 -27.82 46.04 2.52
CA SER A 92 -27.52 45.03 1.52
C SER A 92 -28.37 45.27 0.28
N PHE A 93 -27.93 44.79 -0.88
CA PHE A 93 -28.82 44.69 -2.04
C PHE A 93 -28.54 43.41 -2.81
N LYS A 94 -29.63 42.78 -3.28
CA LYS A 94 -29.60 41.54 -4.05
C LYS A 94 -29.91 41.84 -5.50
N VAL A 95 -29.13 41.24 -6.39
CA VAL A 95 -29.35 41.28 -7.84
C VAL A 95 -29.40 39.87 -8.39
N MET A 96 -30.35 39.63 -9.30
CA MET A 96 -30.60 38.33 -9.91
C MET A 96 -30.54 38.48 -11.42
N PRO A 97 -29.93 37.52 -12.14
CA PRO A 97 -29.87 37.59 -13.60
C PRO A 97 -31.29 37.46 -14.16
N VAL A 98 -31.58 38.20 -15.24
CA VAL A 98 -32.86 38.07 -15.95
C VAL A 98 -32.89 36.79 -16.78
N LYS A 99 -31.75 36.42 -17.37
CA LYS A 99 -31.55 35.18 -18.13
C LYS A 99 -30.42 34.33 -17.52
N PRO A 100 -30.48 32.99 -17.58
CA PRO A 100 -29.47 32.12 -16.96
C PRO A 100 -28.03 32.34 -17.45
N ASP A 101 -27.85 32.77 -18.70
CA ASP A 101 -26.54 33.03 -19.33
C ASP A 101 -25.91 34.37 -18.92
N ALA A 102 -26.65 35.24 -18.23
CA ALA A 102 -26.14 36.53 -17.79
C ALA A 102 -25.09 36.37 -16.67
N SER A 103 -23.92 36.97 -16.86
CA SER A 103 -22.84 36.99 -15.87
C SER A 103 -22.56 38.39 -15.33
N LEU A 104 -22.01 38.44 -14.12
CA LEU A 104 -21.54 39.65 -13.47
C LEU A 104 -20.03 39.53 -13.25
N THR A 105 -19.26 40.50 -13.72
CA THR A 105 -17.84 40.57 -13.40
C THR A 105 -17.65 41.37 -12.12
N ILE A 106 -16.79 40.91 -11.21
CA ILE A 106 -16.40 41.60 -9.99
C ILE A 106 -14.89 41.78 -10.04
N ASN A 107 -14.42 43.03 -10.14
CA ASN A 107 -13.01 43.37 -10.37
C ASN A 107 -12.37 42.56 -11.53
N GLY A 108 -13.13 42.35 -12.60
CA GLY A 108 -12.67 41.67 -13.82
C GLY A 108 -12.84 40.15 -13.84
N ARG A 109 -13.15 39.50 -12.70
CA ARG A 109 -13.46 38.07 -12.68
C ARG A 109 -14.96 37.84 -12.93
N PRO A 110 -15.34 37.01 -13.92
CA PRO A 110 -16.75 36.74 -14.23
C PRO A 110 -17.35 35.74 -13.24
N TYR A 111 -18.63 35.89 -12.94
CA TYR A 111 -19.41 34.98 -12.11
C TYR A 111 -20.83 34.85 -12.67
N GLN A 112 -21.43 33.67 -12.53
CA GLN A 112 -22.83 33.41 -12.89
C GLN A 112 -23.74 33.45 -11.66
N GLY A 113 -25.05 33.46 -11.90
CA GLY A 113 -26.05 33.42 -10.85
C GLY A 113 -26.32 34.77 -10.20
N SER A 114 -26.88 34.74 -9.00
CA SER A 114 -27.31 35.94 -8.27
C SER A 114 -26.30 36.37 -7.22
N PHE A 115 -26.38 37.63 -6.78
CA PHE A 115 -25.46 38.21 -5.81
C PHE A 115 -26.22 38.95 -4.73
N SER A 116 -25.81 38.77 -3.49
CA SER A 116 -26.10 39.67 -2.38
C SER A 116 -24.81 40.39 -2.00
N PHE A 117 -24.82 41.72 -1.98
CA PHE A 117 -23.68 42.49 -1.53
C PHE A 117 -23.95 43.02 -0.13
N THR A 118 -22.98 42.89 0.77
CA THR A 118 -23.01 43.46 2.13
C THR A 118 -21.67 44.15 2.49
N VAL A 119 -21.63 44.83 3.64
CA VAL A 119 -20.38 45.26 4.29
C VAL A 119 -20.17 44.42 5.55
N GLU A 120 -18.99 43.80 5.68
CA GLU A 120 -18.56 43.00 6.84
C GLU A 120 -17.17 43.52 7.23
N ASP A 121 -16.97 43.87 8.51
CA ASP A 121 -15.71 44.42 9.03
C ASP A 121 -15.15 45.63 8.23
N GLY A 122 -16.06 46.45 7.69
CA GLY A 122 -15.71 47.62 6.87
C GLY A 122 -15.32 47.30 5.42
N TYR A 123 -15.38 46.04 5.00
CA TYR A 123 -15.08 45.61 3.64
C TYR A 123 -16.31 45.08 2.91
N ILE A 124 -16.30 45.18 1.59
CA ILE A 124 -17.38 44.67 0.74
C ILE A 124 -17.29 43.13 0.69
N ARG A 125 -18.42 42.46 0.96
CA ARG A 125 -18.57 41.00 0.90
C ARG A 125 -19.72 40.60 -0.02
N PRO A 126 -19.42 40.23 -1.28
CA PRO A 126 -20.39 39.58 -2.14
C PRO A 126 -20.63 38.14 -1.67
N ILE A 127 -21.90 37.72 -1.69
CA ILE A 127 -22.34 36.33 -1.60
C ILE A 127 -22.93 35.98 -2.97
N ASN A 128 -22.30 35.03 -3.66
CA ASN A 128 -22.74 34.55 -4.97
C ASN A 128 -23.59 33.29 -4.78
N ALA A 129 -24.87 33.35 -5.17
CA ALA A 129 -25.74 32.19 -5.23
C ALA A 129 -25.81 31.68 -6.68
N VAL A 130 -25.26 30.49 -6.93
CA VAL A 130 -24.99 29.92 -8.25
C VAL A 130 -25.48 28.47 -8.32
N TYR A 131 -25.97 28.02 -9.48
CA TYR A 131 -26.39 26.63 -9.66
C TYR A 131 -25.20 25.67 -9.51
N ILE A 132 -25.44 24.49 -8.96
CA ILE A 132 -24.39 23.55 -8.57
C ILE A 132 -23.47 23.15 -9.73
N GLU A 133 -23.98 22.93 -10.94
CA GLU A 133 -23.13 22.57 -12.09
C GLU A 133 -22.25 23.73 -12.55
N ASP A 134 -22.74 24.96 -12.48
CA ASP A 134 -21.94 26.16 -12.79
C ASP A 134 -20.94 26.50 -11.69
N TYR A 135 -21.30 26.22 -10.43
CA TYR A 135 -20.37 26.27 -9.31
C TYR A 135 -19.17 25.35 -9.53
N LEU A 136 -19.42 24.11 -9.97
CA LEU A 136 -18.36 23.14 -10.22
C LEU A 136 -17.41 23.55 -11.36
N LYS A 137 -17.91 24.26 -12.39
CA LYS A 137 -17.05 24.84 -13.44
C LYS A 137 -16.07 25.89 -12.88
N GLY A 138 -16.40 26.50 -11.74
CA GLY A 138 -15.50 27.38 -11.02
C GLY A 138 -14.55 26.66 -10.05
N VAL A 139 -14.88 25.45 -9.60
CA VAL A 139 -14.11 24.69 -8.60
C VAL A 139 -13.14 23.71 -9.25
N VAL A 140 -13.64 22.80 -10.09
CA VAL A 140 -12.87 21.68 -10.62
C VAL A 140 -11.56 22.11 -11.34
N PRO A 141 -11.54 23.17 -12.18
CA PRO A 141 -10.30 23.61 -12.82
C PRO A 141 -9.25 24.20 -11.86
N LEU A 142 -9.67 24.64 -10.67
CA LEU A 142 -8.77 25.18 -9.64
C LEU A 142 -8.27 24.09 -8.69
N GLU A 143 -9.00 22.98 -8.58
CA GLU A 143 -8.60 21.82 -7.79
C GLU A 143 -7.73 20.83 -8.59
N MET A 144 -8.01 20.66 -9.88
CA MET A 144 -7.31 19.69 -10.72
C MET A 144 -6.91 20.31 -12.07
N PRO A 145 -5.64 20.18 -12.51
CA PRO A 145 -5.23 20.68 -13.82
C PRO A 145 -6.06 20.07 -14.95
N ALA A 146 -6.62 20.93 -15.81
CA ALA A 146 -7.60 20.51 -16.81
C ALA A 146 -7.09 19.53 -17.87
N LEU A 147 -5.76 19.40 -18.03
CA LEU A 147 -5.11 18.46 -18.96
C LEU A 147 -4.89 17.07 -18.35
N TRP A 148 -5.26 16.85 -17.08
CA TRP A 148 -5.21 15.52 -16.48
C TRP A 148 -6.26 14.59 -17.08
N HIS A 149 -6.05 13.29 -16.87
CA HIS A 149 -6.87 12.25 -17.46
C HIS A 149 -8.36 12.43 -17.15
N ALA A 150 -9.23 12.21 -18.14
CA ALA A 150 -10.67 12.48 -18.03
C ALA A 150 -11.34 11.74 -16.85
N GLU A 151 -10.93 10.50 -16.58
CA GLU A 151 -11.43 9.72 -15.44
C GLU A 151 -11.07 10.34 -14.08
N ALA A 152 -9.90 10.98 -13.95
CA ALA A 152 -9.54 11.72 -12.74
C ALA A 152 -10.39 13.00 -12.59
N LEU A 153 -10.63 13.72 -13.70
CA LEU A 153 -11.50 14.90 -13.72
C LEU A 153 -12.95 14.54 -13.33
N LYS A 154 -13.46 13.38 -13.79
CA LYS A 154 -14.79 12.87 -13.40
C LYS A 154 -14.84 12.54 -11.91
N ALA A 155 -13.84 11.84 -11.39
CA ALA A 155 -13.75 11.54 -9.96
C ALA A 155 -13.73 12.83 -9.12
N GLN A 156 -12.93 13.82 -9.53
CA GLN A 156 -12.88 15.13 -8.87
C GLN A 156 -14.22 15.88 -8.96
N ALA A 157 -14.90 15.86 -10.10
CA ALA A 157 -16.20 16.51 -10.27
C ALA A 157 -17.26 15.91 -9.34
N ILE A 158 -17.32 14.58 -9.23
CA ILE A 158 -18.25 13.86 -8.33
C ILE A 158 -17.91 14.15 -6.87
N ALA A 159 -16.64 14.07 -6.47
CA ALA A 159 -16.21 14.38 -5.10
C ALA A 159 -16.52 15.84 -4.73
N ALA A 160 -16.21 16.79 -5.61
CA ALA A 160 -16.49 18.20 -5.40
C ALA A 160 -17.98 18.50 -5.31
N ARG A 161 -18.82 17.88 -6.16
CA ARG A 161 -20.28 17.99 -6.11
C ARG A 161 -20.84 17.45 -4.80
N THR A 162 -20.37 16.27 -4.39
CA THR A 162 -20.77 15.61 -3.14
C THR A 162 -20.45 16.50 -1.95
N TYR A 163 -19.23 17.04 -1.88
CA TYR A 163 -18.81 17.95 -0.81
C TYR A 163 -19.65 19.23 -0.77
N ALA A 164 -19.89 19.85 -1.92
CA ALA A 164 -20.69 21.08 -2.01
C ALA A 164 -22.13 20.84 -1.53
N LEU A 165 -22.78 19.78 -2.00
CA LEU A 165 -24.15 19.43 -1.59
C LEU A 165 -24.25 19.08 -0.11
N ARG A 166 -23.22 18.43 0.46
CA ARG A 166 -23.16 18.17 1.90
C ARG A 166 -23.20 19.46 2.73
N HIS A 167 -22.70 20.57 2.17
CA HIS A 167 -22.66 21.89 2.82
C HIS A 167 -23.71 22.88 2.29
N GLN A 168 -24.67 22.44 1.48
CA GLN A 168 -25.60 23.32 0.77
C GLN A 168 -26.41 24.24 1.69
N SER A 169 -26.71 23.81 2.92
CA SER A 169 -27.46 24.61 3.90
C SER A 169 -26.61 25.70 4.57
N THR A 170 -25.33 25.83 4.20
CA THR A 170 -24.40 26.82 4.77
C THR A 170 -23.85 27.75 3.69
N ILE A 171 -23.62 29.01 4.05
CA ILE A 171 -22.86 29.93 3.21
C ILE A 171 -21.37 29.58 3.36
N ILE A 172 -20.83 28.85 2.38
CA ILE A 172 -19.41 28.52 2.31
C ILE A 172 -18.59 29.74 1.88
N ASP A 173 -17.28 29.74 2.12
CA ASP A 173 -16.37 30.74 1.55
C ASP A 173 -15.47 30.15 0.46
N ASP A 174 -14.88 31.01 -0.37
CA ASP A 174 -14.00 30.66 -1.51
C ASP A 174 -12.53 30.43 -1.09
N THR A 175 -12.29 30.10 0.19
CA THR A 175 -10.96 29.77 0.72
C THR A 175 -10.73 28.26 0.79
N VAL A 176 -9.50 27.85 1.08
CA VAL A 176 -9.12 26.45 1.34
C VAL A 176 -9.81 25.84 2.58
N SER A 177 -10.60 26.61 3.32
CA SER A 177 -11.44 26.08 4.40
C SER A 177 -12.62 25.27 3.86
N TYR A 178 -13.02 25.52 2.61
CA TYR A 178 -14.00 24.76 1.85
C TYR A 178 -13.40 24.36 0.50
N GLN A 179 -13.73 25.08 -0.57
CA GLN A 179 -13.26 24.82 -1.93
C GLN A 179 -12.90 26.15 -2.60
N VAL A 180 -11.85 26.15 -3.40
CA VAL A 180 -11.46 27.37 -4.12
C VAL A 180 -12.42 27.57 -5.28
N TYR A 181 -13.17 28.68 -5.26
CA TYR A 181 -14.17 29.00 -6.29
C TYR A 181 -13.70 30.11 -7.23
N GLY A 182 -13.58 29.76 -8.51
CA GLY A 182 -13.07 30.58 -9.60
C GLY A 182 -14.05 31.54 -10.24
N GLY A 183 -15.35 31.43 -9.94
CA GLY A 183 -16.39 32.04 -10.77
C GLY A 183 -16.54 31.32 -12.11
N ALA A 184 -16.97 32.05 -13.14
CA ALA A 184 -17.26 31.53 -14.47
C ALA A 184 -16.03 31.48 -15.39
N ALA A 185 -14.91 30.96 -14.87
CA ALA A 185 -13.63 30.81 -15.57
C ALA A 185 -13.30 29.31 -15.80
N GLY A 186 -14.29 28.56 -16.30
CA GLY A 186 -14.19 27.12 -16.54
C GLY A 186 -13.22 26.73 -17.66
N HIS A 187 -13.15 25.43 -17.95
CA HIS A 187 -12.30 24.88 -19.01
C HIS A 187 -13.00 23.72 -19.71
N ASN A 188 -13.01 23.69 -21.04
CA ASN A 188 -13.80 22.72 -21.81
C ASN A 188 -13.63 21.25 -21.38
N LEU A 189 -12.40 20.83 -21.03
CA LEU A 189 -12.12 19.46 -20.56
C LEU A 189 -12.74 19.15 -19.18
N THR A 190 -12.64 20.07 -18.23
CA THR A 190 -13.27 19.90 -16.90
C THR A 190 -14.77 20.01 -17.00
N ASP A 191 -15.27 20.94 -17.82
CA ASP A 191 -16.70 21.17 -18.06
C ASP A 191 -17.35 19.92 -18.68
N SER A 192 -16.65 19.25 -19.60
CA SER A 192 -17.07 17.96 -20.16
C SER A 192 -17.15 16.85 -19.09
N ALA A 193 -16.18 16.78 -18.18
CA ALA A 193 -16.22 15.81 -17.08
C ALA A 193 -17.36 16.09 -16.08
N ILE A 194 -17.63 17.37 -15.80
CA ILE A 194 -18.76 17.82 -14.98
C ILE A 194 -20.08 17.40 -15.63
N GLU A 195 -20.27 17.66 -16.92
CA GLU A 195 -21.50 17.31 -17.64
C GLU A 195 -21.71 15.80 -17.73
N GLN A 196 -20.66 15.03 -18.03
CA GLN A 196 -20.73 13.56 -18.08
C GLN A 196 -21.09 12.93 -16.72
N THR A 197 -20.84 13.63 -15.62
CA THR A 197 -21.12 13.19 -14.25
C THR A 197 -22.25 13.98 -13.59
N LYS A 198 -23.03 14.72 -14.39
CA LYS A 198 -24.09 15.61 -13.90
C LYS A 198 -25.02 14.88 -12.95
N GLY A 199 -25.23 15.46 -11.77
CA GLY A 199 -26.08 14.91 -10.72
C GLY A 199 -25.54 13.69 -9.96
N MET A 200 -24.37 13.17 -10.30
CA MET A 200 -23.78 12.04 -9.56
C MET A 200 -23.13 12.50 -8.25
N VAL A 201 -23.55 11.90 -7.14
CA VAL A 201 -23.05 12.15 -5.78
C VAL A 201 -22.68 10.84 -5.10
N ILE A 202 -21.83 10.90 -4.07
CA ILE A 202 -21.44 9.74 -3.27
C ILE A 202 -22.28 9.70 -1.99
N LYS A 203 -22.89 8.55 -1.69
CA LYS A 203 -23.70 8.32 -0.49
C LYS A 203 -23.22 7.13 0.33
N HIS A 204 -23.41 7.22 1.64
CA HIS A 204 -23.25 6.13 2.60
C HIS A 204 -24.51 6.08 3.47
N ASP A 205 -25.12 4.90 3.61
CA ASP A 205 -26.39 4.74 4.34
C ASP A 205 -27.52 5.70 3.90
N GLY A 206 -27.57 6.03 2.60
CA GLY A 206 -28.56 6.94 2.02
C GLY A 206 -28.26 8.43 2.18
N GLU A 207 -27.23 8.79 2.93
CA GLU A 207 -26.82 10.17 3.19
C GLU A 207 -25.63 10.57 2.30
N ILE A 208 -25.62 11.83 1.82
CA ILE A 208 -24.47 12.40 1.10
C ILE A 208 -23.26 12.43 2.04
N ILE A 209 -22.14 11.88 1.58
CA ILE A 209 -20.92 11.77 2.41
C ILE A 209 -20.17 13.10 2.53
N GLU A 210 -19.28 13.12 3.51
CA GLU A 210 -18.22 14.13 3.64
C GLU A 210 -17.05 13.81 2.69
N ALA A 211 -17.15 14.23 1.42
CA ALA A 211 -16.19 13.89 0.36
C ALA A 211 -14.91 14.77 0.36
N PHE A 212 -14.11 14.68 1.43
CA PHE A 212 -12.83 15.41 1.50
C PHE A 212 -11.86 14.98 0.41
N PHE A 213 -11.03 15.91 -0.07
CA PHE A 213 -9.95 15.63 -1.01
C PHE A 213 -8.77 16.59 -0.78
N SER A 214 -7.57 16.18 -1.18
CA SER A 214 -6.35 16.99 -1.06
C SER A 214 -5.38 16.72 -2.20
N SER A 215 -4.36 17.56 -2.36
CA SER A 215 -3.42 17.44 -3.49
C SER A 215 -2.67 16.11 -3.49
N SER A 216 -2.03 15.75 -2.38
CA SER A 216 -1.31 14.49 -2.24
C SER A 216 -1.43 13.98 -0.81
N ASN A 217 -1.79 12.71 -0.65
CA ASN A 217 -1.90 12.09 0.67
C ASN A 217 -0.53 11.62 1.21
N GLY A 218 0.53 11.63 0.40
CA GLY A 218 1.88 11.23 0.80
C GLY A 218 2.12 9.72 0.75
N GLY A 219 1.23 8.97 0.07
CA GLY A 219 1.29 7.52 -0.03
C GLY A 219 0.46 6.77 1.02
N MET A 220 -0.28 7.49 1.86
CA MET A 220 -1.15 6.96 2.90
C MET A 220 -2.34 7.91 3.09
N THR A 221 -3.57 7.42 2.94
CA THR A 221 -4.77 8.21 3.31
C THR A 221 -4.87 8.33 4.83
N GLU A 222 -5.62 9.32 5.31
CA GLU A 222 -5.80 9.56 6.74
C GLU A 222 -7.27 9.44 7.16
N SER A 223 -7.51 9.09 8.42
CA SER A 223 -8.83 9.13 9.05
C SER A 223 -9.27 10.56 9.41
N ASN A 224 -10.55 10.87 9.20
CA ASN A 224 -11.13 12.15 9.60
C ASN A 224 -10.94 12.44 11.11
N SER A 225 -11.02 11.42 11.96
CA SER A 225 -10.89 11.58 13.42
C SER A 225 -9.47 11.93 13.86
N ASN A 226 -8.46 11.56 13.06
CA ASN A 226 -7.06 11.87 13.33
C ASN A 226 -6.72 13.32 12.97
N VAL A 227 -7.40 13.89 11.96
CA VAL A 227 -7.19 15.27 11.52
C VAL A 227 -8.08 16.25 12.29
N TRP A 228 -9.36 15.91 12.47
CA TRP A 228 -10.35 16.77 13.12
C TRP A 228 -10.92 16.11 14.37
N SER A 229 -10.61 16.70 15.53
CA SER A 229 -10.83 16.12 16.86
C SER A 229 -12.31 16.02 17.32
N ARG A 230 -13.28 16.25 16.42
CA ARG A 230 -14.70 16.40 16.76
C ARG A 230 -15.65 15.43 16.03
N GLY A 231 -15.14 14.35 15.44
CA GLY A 231 -15.96 13.36 14.77
C GLY A 231 -15.57 11.93 15.13
N ASN A 232 -16.56 11.04 15.15
CA ASN A 232 -16.30 9.61 15.09
C ASN A 232 -15.61 9.28 13.75
N PRO A 233 -14.75 8.24 13.73
CA PRO A 233 -14.22 7.72 12.48
C PRO A 233 -15.36 7.41 11.50
N LEU A 234 -15.26 7.92 10.28
CA LEU A 234 -16.20 7.62 9.20
C LEU A 234 -15.65 6.42 8.42
N ALA A 235 -16.46 5.37 8.25
CA ALA A 235 -16.02 4.12 7.61
C ALA A 235 -15.45 4.34 6.20
N TYR A 236 -16.06 5.25 5.44
CA TYR A 236 -15.63 5.65 4.11
C TYR A 236 -14.42 6.60 4.07
N LEU A 237 -13.83 6.97 5.22
CA LEU A 237 -12.59 7.76 5.33
C LEU A 237 -11.55 7.01 6.15
N SER A 238 -11.20 5.81 5.68
CA SER A 238 -10.22 4.94 6.33
C SER A 238 -8.79 5.21 5.90
N ILE A 239 -7.83 4.85 6.75
CA ILE A 239 -6.39 4.86 6.47
C ILE A 239 -6.04 3.68 5.56
N LYS A 240 -5.41 3.97 4.41
CA LYS A 240 -5.01 2.99 3.39
C LYS A 240 -3.72 3.45 2.72
N LYS A 241 -2.84 2.50 2.41
CA LYS A 241 -1.67 2.76 1.59
C LYS A 241 -2.12 3.11 0.17
N ASP A 242 -1.61 4.21 -0.37
CA ASP A 242 -1.92 4.69 -1.72
C ASP A 242 -0.67 4.66 -2.60
N LEU A 243 -0.51 3.57 -3.33
CA LEU A 243 0.64 3.34 -4.20
C LEU A 243 0.67 4.26 -5.43
N TYR A 244 -0.47 4.86 -5.76
CA TYR A 244 -0.60 5.75 -6.90
C TYR A 244 -0.42 7.23 -6.52
N ASP A 245 -0.34 7.58 -5.24
CA ASP A 245 0.02 8.93 -4.86
C ASP A 245 1.49 9.23 -5.22
N SER A 246 1.74 10.41 -5.79
CA SER A 246 3.10 10.81 -6.20
C SER A 246 4.06 11.07 -5.02
N LYS A 247 3.57 11.03 -3.78
CA LYS A 247 4.33 11.33 -2.55
C LYS A 247 5.05 12.66 -2.64
N THR A 248 4.29 13.75 -2.66
CA THR A 248 4.87 15.09 -2.80
C THR A 248 5.78 15.39 -1.60
N ASN A 249 7.10 15.36 -1.80
CA ASN A 249 8.06 15.59 -0.73
C ASN A 249 8.15 17.08 -0.34
N TRP A 250 8.48 17.32 0.93
CA TRP A 250 8.82 18.62 1.48
C TRP A 250 9.83 18.46 2.62
N ALA A 251 10.62 19.50 2.87
CA ALA A 251 11.62 19.48 3.92
C ALA A 251 11.80 20.87 4.55
N ILE A 252 12.13 20.87 5.85
CA ILE A 252 12.60 22.01 6.62
C ILE A 252 14.01 21.69 7.08
N THR A 253 15.00 22.46 6.64
CA THR A 253 16.37 22.38 7.13
C THR A 253 16.76 23.74 7.69
N LEU A 254 17.10 23.79 8.98
CA LEU A 254 17.38 25.02 9.70
C LEU A 254 18.69 24.92 10.48
N ASP A 255 19.54 25.94 10.36
CA ASP A 255 20.59 26.19 11.34
C ASP A 255 19.95 26.62 12.67
N LYS A 256 20.38 26.03 13.78
CA LYS A 256 19.92 26.43 15.11
C LYS A 256 20.38 27.84 15.45
N GLN A 257 21.58 28.23 15.01
CA GLN A 257 22.10 29.59 15.15
C GLN A 257 21.94 30.34 13.83
N GLN A 258 21.05 31.33 13.82
CA GLN A 258 20.72 32.19 12.68
C GLN A 258 21.65 33.39 12.57
N ILE A 259 22.09 33.95 13.70
CA ILE A 259 23.05 35.05 13.77
C ILE A 259 24.04 34.76 14.90
N ASP A 260 25.33 34.86 14.61
CA ASP A 260 26.39 34.84 15.63
C ASP A 260 26.66 36.27 16.12
N LEU A 261 26.30 36.54 17.37
CA LEU A 261 26.48 37.85 18.01
C LEU A 261 27.71 37.91 18.92
N SER A 262 28.55 36.87 18.97
CA SER A 262 29.70 36.78 19.90
C SER A 262 30.69 37.95 19.79
N LYS A 263 30.75 38.60 18.62
CA LYS A 263 31.64 39.74 18.32
C LYS A 263 30.93 41.09 18.24
N MET A 264 29.63 41.14 18.54
CA MET A 264 28.81 42.34 18.39
C MET A 264 28.62 43.06 19.73
N ASP A 265 28.71 44.39 19.73
CA ASP A 265 28.31 45.19 20.89
C ASP A 265 26.78 45.32 20.92
N LEU A 266 26.15 44.62 21.86
CA LEU A 266 24.70 44.62 22.03
C LEU A 266 24.16 45.95 22.59
N SER A 267 25.04 46.85 23.06
CA SER A 267 24.67 48.21 23.48
C SER A 267 24.68 49.22 22.33
N LYS A 268 25.16 48.81 21.14
CA LYS A 268 25.24 49.63 19.93
C LYS A 268 24.69 48.92 18.69
N PRO A 269 23.39 48.55 18.70
CA PRO A 269 22.79 47.82 17.58
C PRO A 269 22.92 48.55 16.24
N GLU A 270 22.96 49.87 16.21
CA GLU A 270 23.13 50.68 15.00
C GLU A 270 24.39 50.37 14.19
N GLU A 271 25.46 49.86 14.81
CA GLU A 271 26.73 49.56 14.13
C GLU A 271 26.65 48.30 13.26
N TRP A 272 25.74 47.36 13.56
CA TRP A 272 25.70 46.04 12.93
C TRP A 272 24.32 45.55 12.48
N TRP A 273 23.24 46.13 13.00
CA TRP A 273 21.89 45.59 12.79
C TRP A 273 21.48 45.48 11.32
N THR A 274 21.90 46.44 10.49
CA THR A 274 21.60 46.49 9.06
C THR A 274 22.53 45.62 8.21
N SER A 275 23.75 45.32 8.69
CA SER A 275 24.76 44.55 7.95
C SER A 275 24.72 43.05 8.21
N VAL A 276 24.07 42.64 9.30
CA VAL A 276 23.94 41.24 9.69
C VAL A 276 22.57 40.71 9.29
N GLU A 277 22.51 39.51 8.70
CA GLU A 277 21.25 38.87 8.34
C GLU A 277 21.16 37.45 8.87
N GLU A 278 19.94 36.96 9.10
CA GLU A 278 19.70 35.56 9.40
C GLU A 278 20.10 34.65 8.23
N LYS A 279 20.66 33.48 8.56
CA LYS A 279 21.08 32.47 7.58
C LYS A 279 19.91 31.93 6.76
N ASP A 280 18.81 31.55 7.42
CA ASP A 280 17.64 31.01 6.76
C ASP A 280 16.81 32.14 6.12
N LYS A 281 16.52 31.98 4.83
CA LYS A 281 15.76 32.95 4.04
C LYS A 281 14.32 32.53 3.76
N THR A 282 13.90 31.37 4.27
CA THR A 282 12.64 30.74 3.90
C THR A 282 11.66 30.73 5.07
N VAL A 283 12.06 30.17 6.21
CA VAL A 283 11.27 30.05 7.44
C VAL A 283 11.37 31.31 8.30
N VAL A 284 12.55 31.90 8.45
CA VAL A 284 12.76 33.08 9.31
C VAL A 284 11.85 34.26 8.95
N PRO A 285 11.67 34.65 7.67
CA PRO A 285 10.74 35.73 7.32
C PRO A 285 9.31 35.48 7.79
N LYS A 286 8.86 34.23 7.78
CA LYS A 286 7.52 33.83 8.22
C LYS A 286 7.38 33.82 9.73
N LEU A 287 8.42 33.39 10.45
CA LEU A 287 8.49 33.52 11.90
C LEU A 287 8.44 34.99 12.32
N LYS A 288 9.16 35.88 11.62
CA LYS A 288 9.06 37.34 11.85
C LYS A 288 7.65 37.87 11.57
N ALA A 289 7.00 37.43 10.50
CA ALA A 289 5.62 37.81 10.20
C ALA A 289 4.65 37.34 11.29
N TRP A 290 4.83 36.10 11.78
CA TRP A 290 4.06 35.57 12.89
C TRP A 290 4.28 36.38 14.18
N LEU A 291 5.52 36.71 14.54
CA LEU A 291 5.83 37.56 15.70
C LEU A 291 5.18 38.94 15.59
N LYS A 292 5.23 39.55 14.41
CA LYS A 292 4.59 40.85 14.14
C LYS A 292 3.07 40.81 14.34
N ASN A 293 2.44 39.69 14.00
CA ASN A 293 1.01 39.47 14.23
C ASN A 293 0.67 39.06 15.67
N ASN A 294 1.67 38.73 16.50
CA ASN A 294 1.51 38.20 17.86
C ASN A 294 2.30 39.02 18.89
N GLY A 295 2.07 40.33 18.91
CA GLY A 295 2.59 41.24 19.96
C GLY A 295 3.77 42.12 19.55
N TYR A 296 4.38 41.89 18.37
CA TYR A 296 5.52 42.69 17.88
C TYR A 296 5.19 43.49 16.62
N ALA A 297 3.97 44.04 16.55
CA ALA A 297 3.52 44.79 15.38
C ALA A 297 4.44 45.99 15.08
N LYS A 298 4.83 46.13 13.81
CA LYS A 298 5.75 47.19 13.31
C LYS A 298 7.14 47.19 13.95
N LYS A 299 7.52 46.16 14.71
CA LYS A 299 8.85 46.07 15.32
C LYS A 299 9.89 45.57 14.33
N ASP A 300 11.12 46.04 14.50
CA ASP A 300 12.31 45.55 13.81
C ASP A 300 12.93 44.42 14.62
N ILE A 301 13.04 43.22 14.03
CA ILE A 301 13.30 41.95 14.72
C ILE A 301 14.45 41.21 14.05
N LYS A 302 15.38 40.71 14.87
CA LYS A 302 16.44 39.77 14.46
C LYS A 302 16.30 38.46 15.23
N ILE A 303 16.03 37.35 14.52
CA ILE A 303 15.97 36.01 15.12
C ILE A 303 17.40 35.48 15.17
N THR A 304 17.91 35.22 16.37
CA THR A 304 19.30 34.78 16.57
C THR A 304 19.41 33.28 16.65
N GLU A 305 18.43 32.60 17.24
CA GLU A 305 18.44 31.16 17.39
C GLU A 305 17.05 30.52 17.24
N ILE A 306 17.03 29.32 16.67
CA ILE A 306 15.89 28.40 16.59
C ILE A 306 16.35 27.06 17.18
N PRO A 307 16.53 26.96 18.51
CA PRO A 307 17.15 25.78 19.11
C PRO A 307 16.26 24.53 19.08
N LEU A 308 14.95 24.70 18.88
CA LEU A 308 13.98 23.62 18.89
C LEU A 308 12.93 23.84 17.79
N LEU A 309 12.72 22.80 16.98
CA LEU A 309 11.55 22.61 16.14
C LEU A 309 11.31 21.10 16.04
N THR A 310 10.18 20.63 16.56
CA THR A 310 9.83 19.20 16.55
C THR A 310 8.34 19.00 16.32
N PHE A 311 7.99 17.83 15.78
CA PHE A 311 6.62 17.38 15.66
C PHE A 311 6.48 15.99 16.28
N THR A 312 5.35 15.76 16.96
CA THR A 312 5.11 14.57 17.79
C THR A 312 3.63 14.17 17.77
N ASP A 313 3.28 13.13 18.52
CA ASP A 313 1.93 12.56 18.59
C ASP A 313 1.43 12.11 17.21
N GLU A 314 2.23 11.23 16.60
CA GLU A 314 1.95 10.57 15.34
C GLU A 314 0.72 9.66 15.48
N LYS A 315 -0.22 9.79 14.55
CA LYS A 315 -1.42 8.95 14.50
C LYS A 315 -1.22 7.75 13.59
N THR A 316 -2.21 6.87 13.55
CA THR A 316 -2.17 5.62 12.77
C THR A 316 -1.93 5.82 11.28
N GLY A 317 -2.26 6.98 10.71
CA GLY A 317 -1.92 7.34 9.32
C GLY A 317 -0.55 8.01 9.13
N GLY A 318 0.29 8.04 10.16
CA GLY A 318 1.64 8.64 10.14
C GLY A 318 1.66 10.16 10.34
N ARG A 319 0.50 10.81 10.48
CA ARG A 319 0.44 12.26 10.62
C ARG A 319 0.61 12.72 12.06
N VAL A 320 1.45 13.72 12.27
CA VAL A 320 1.71 14.35 13.57
C VAL A 320 0.60 15.32 13.93
N THR A 321 0.22 15.36 15.21
CA THR A 321 -0.84 16.27 15.70
C THR A 321 -0.33 17.32 16.68
N LYS A 322 0.90 17.16 17.18
CA LYS A 322 1.55 18.09 18.10
C LYS A 322 2.87 18.61 17.54
N GLY A 323 3.29 19.77 18.01
CA GLY A 323 4.60 20.32 17.70
C GLY A 323 5.11 21.27 18.77
N SER A 324 6.42 21.49 18.76
CA SER A 324 7.12 22.41 19.65
C SER A 324 8.08 23.28 18.85
N ILE A 325 8.20 24.55 19.22
CA ILE A 325 9.18 25.48 18.65
C ILE A 325 9.72 26.40 19.73
N GLN A 326 11.01 26.71 19.67
CA GLN A 326 11.63 27.75 20.47
C GLN A 326 12.40 28.70 19.57
N LEU A 327 12.26 30.01 19.82
CA LEU A 327 12.93 31.10 19.13
C LEU A 327 13.59 32.02 20.16
N ASN A 328 14.85 32.39 19.92
CA ASN A 328 15.52 33.49 20.60
C ASN A 328 15.73 34.63 19.60
N PHE A 329 15.40 35.86 20.00
CA PHE A 329 15.45 37.01 19.11
C PHE A 329 15.64 38.31 19.87
N TYR A 330 15.99 39.36 19.13
CA TYR A 330 16.03 40.73 19.64
C TYR A 330 15.06 41.61 18.89
N VAL A 331 14.59 42.65 19.58
CA VAL A 331 13.82 43.74 19.00
C VAL A 331 14.66 45.01 19.15
N ARG A 332 14.87 45.74 18.05
CA ARG A 332 15.88 46.81 17.99
C ARG A 332 15.75 47.88 19.08
N GLU A 333 14.52 48.17 19.48
CA GLU A 333 14.16 49.21 20.46
C GLU A 333 14.02 48.67 21.89
N LEU A 334 14.10 47.35 22.11
CA LEU A 334 13.99 46.76 23.45
C LEU A 334 15.39 46.61 24.05
N VAL A 335 15.74 47.56 24.90
CA VAL A 335 17.03 47.67 25.60
C VAL A 335 16.83 47.76 27.12
N ASP A 336 17.87 47.42 27.88
CA ASP A 336 17.93 47.67 29.32
C ASP A 336 18.25 49.15 29.62
N ASP A 337 18.30 49.52 30.91
CA ASP A 337 18.61 50.88 31.36
C ASP A 337 20.01 51.38 30.92
N ARG A 338 20.87 50.49 30.42
CA ARG A 338 22.22 50.79 29.93
C ARG A 338 22.29 50.78 28.39
N GLY A 339 21.15 50.67 27.70
CA GLY A 339 21.09 50.64 26.24
C GLY A 339 21.41 49.29 25.61
N LYS A 340 21.62 48.24 26.42
CA LYS A 340 21.93 46.89 25.92
C LYS A 340 20.67 46.17 25.48
N LEU A 341 20.67 45.59 24.28
CA LEU A 341 19.55 44.81 23.76
C LEU A 341 19.12 43.69 24.73
N LEU A 342 17.80 43.58 24.93
CA LEU A 342 17.16 42.55 25.76
C LEU A 342 16.71 41.37 24.91
N GLN A 343 17.28 40.19 25.18
CA GLN A 343 16.90 38.96 24.47
C GLN A 343 15.45 38.59 24.81
N GLN A 344 14.69 38.32 23.76
CA GLN A 344 13.33 37.81 23.83
C GLN A 344 13.31 36.32 23.49
N THR A 345 12.38 35.59 24.08
CA THR A 345 12.19 34.16 23.83
C THR A 345 10.72 33.83 23.64
N VAL A 346 10.41 33.12 22.57
CA VAL A 346 9.12 32.46 22.37
C VAL A 346 9.35 30.95 22.46
N LYS A 347 8.62 30.28 23.36
CA LYS A 347 8.64 28.83 23.51
C LYS A 347 7.21 28.29 23.49
N LEU A 348 6.87 27.56 22.44
CA LEU A 348 5.63 26.79 22.36
C LEU A 348 5.98 25.32 22.50
N THR A 349 5.41 24.65 23.51
CA THR A 349 5.69 23.25 23.80
C THR A 349 4.41 22.45 23.66
N ASN A 350 4.46 21.36 22.91
CA ASN A 350 3.36 20.39 22.76
C ASN A 350 2.01 21.05 22.37
N VAL A 351 2.06 22.05 21.50
CA VAL A 351 0.86 22.72 20.96
C VAL A 351 0.35 21.98 19.72
N ALA A 352 -0.84 22.30 19.23
CA ALA A 352 -1.35 21.74 17.98
C ALA A 352 -0.35 21.97 16.82
N ALA A 353 -0.07 20.93 16.03
CA ALA A 353 0.85 21.03 14.89
C ALA A 353 0.42 22.12 13.89
N SER A 354 -0.89 22.37 13.76
CA SER A 354 -1.44 23.47 12.95
C SER A 354 -0.94 24.86 13.38
N LYS A 355 -0.70 25.07 14.68
CA LYS A 355 -0.14 26.32 15.20
C LYS A 355 1.31 26.50 14.75
N ILE A 356 2.13 25.45 14.84
CA ILE A 356 3.53 25.49 14.40
C ILE A 356 3.61 25.61 12.88
N ARG A 357 2.78 24.87 12.13
CA ARG A 357 2.66 24.99 10.66
C ARG A 357 2.31 26.42 10.24
N GLY A 358 1.43 27.10 10.97
CA GLY A 358 1.11 28.51 10.76
C GLY A 358 2.29 29.48 11.00
N MET A 359 3.29 29.07 11.79
CA MET A 359 4.51 29.85 12.03
C MET A 359 5.55 29.62 10.92
N VAL A 360 5.78 28.37 10.51
CA VAL A 360 6.80 28.00 9.50
C VAL A 360 6.28 28.10 8.05
N GLY A 361 4.97 28.24 7.88
CA GLY A 361 4.28 28.40 6.61
C GLY A 361 3.83 27.09 5.95
N GLN A 362 2.65 27.14 5.34
CA GLN A 362 1.96 26.01 4.71
C GLN A 362 2.62 25.54 3.41
N GLU A 363 3.38 26.40 2.75
CA GLU A 363 4.15 26.14 1.54
C GLU A 363 5.50 25.45 1.82
N VAL A 364 6.00 25.56 3.05
CA VAL A 364 7.21 24.86 3.51
C VAL A 364 6.85 23.53 4.14
N MET A 365 5.94 23.54 5.12
CA MET A 365 5.36 22.32 5.67
C MET A 365 4.04 22.04 4.94
N LYS A 366 4.08 21.23 3.88
CA LYS A 366 2.92 21.03 2.99
C LYS A 366 1.86 20.11 3.60
N SER A 367 2.24 19.23 4.52
CA SER A 367 1.34 18.31 5.19
C SER A 367 1.80 18.02 6.62
N TYR A 368 1.01 17.26 7.38
CA TYR A 368 1.38 16.78 8.71
C TYR A 368 2.04 15.39 8.70
N LEU A 369 2.30 14.79 7.54
CA LEU A 369 2.98 13.51 7.43
C LEU A 369 4.49 13.76 7.47
N VAL A 370 5.11 13.43 8.60
CA VAL A 370 6.55 13.60 8.83
C VAL A 370 7.21 12.23 8.69
N ASP A 371 8.06 12.07 7.68
CA ASP A 371 8.72 10.81 7.40
C ASP A 371 10.01 10.65 8.21
N HIS A 372 10.73 11.77 8.41
CA HIS A 372 11.98 11.79 9.14
C HIS A 372 12.16 13.10 9.90
N SER A 373 12.69 13.02 11.12
CA SER A 373 13.08 14.19 11.91
C SER A 373 14.42 13.91 12.58
N SER A 374 15.38 14.80 12.37
CA SER A 374 16.69 14.75 13.02
C SER A 374 17.11 16.12 13.54
N SER A 375 17.90 16.10 14.61
CA SER A 375 18.47 17.31 15.18
C SER A 375 19.85 17.03 15.72
N ASP A 376 20.85 17.73 15.22
CA ASP A 376 22.22 17.73 15.71
C ASP A 376 22.50 19.06 16.48
N PRO A 377 23.69 19.26 17.07
CA PRO A 377 23.98 20.50 17.80
C PRO A 377 23.87 21.79 16.98
N SER A 378 24.03 21.71 15.66
CA SER A 378 24.05 22.85 14.73
C SER A 378 22.77 22.99 13.91
N LYS A 379 22.08 21.89 13.58
CA LYS A 379 20.98 21.87 12.61
C LYS A 379 19.76 21.09 13.06
N ILE A 380 18.63 21.41 12.45
CA ILE A 380 17.36 20.68 12.53
C ILE A 380 16.93 20.35 11.11
N THR A 381 16.57 19.09 10.87
CA THR A 381 16.01 18.62 9.60
C THR A 381 14.71 17.88 9.85
N ILE A 382 13.65 18.29 9.16
CA ILE A 382 12.33 17.66 9.20
C ILE A 382 11.90 17.43 7.76
N GLU A 383 11.71 16.17 7.40
CA GLU A 383 11.29 15.73 6.08
C GLU A 383 9.91 15.10 6.17
N GLY A 384 9.11 15.32 5.14
CA GLY A 384 7.79 14.74 5.06
C GLY A 384 7.26 14.66 3.65
N SER A 385 6.12 14.00 3.53
CA SER A 385 5.45 13.71 2.27
C SER A 385 4.03 14.26 2.24
N GLY A 386 3.43 14.32 1.06
CA GLY A 386 2.07 14.80 0.85
C GLY A 386 1.91 16.31 0.82
N TYR A 387 0.73 16.74 0.41
CA TYR A 387 0.30 18.13 0.38
C TYR A 387 -1.20 18.21 0.68
N GLY A 388 -1.54 18.74 1.86
CA GLY A 388 -2.90 18.82 2.39
C GLY A 388 -3.13 17.88 3.57
N HIS A 389 -4.40 17.60 3.88
CA HIS A 389 -4.78 16.82 5.06
C HIS A 389 -4.66 15.30 4.86
N GLY A 390 -4.65 14.79 3.63
CA GLY A 390 -4.54 13.36 3.33
C GLY A 390 -5.80 12.53 3.56
N VAL A 391 -6.86 13.11 4.14
CA VAL A 391 -8.19 12.48 4.25
C VAL A 391 -8.92 12.47 2.90
N GLY A 392 -9.48 11.32 2.53
CA GLY A 392 -10.26 11.13 1.30
C GLY A 392 -9.41 11.10 0.03
N LEU A 393 -9.92 11.69 -1.06
CA LEU A 393 -9.32 11.59 -2.39
C LEU A 393 -7.98 12.35 -2.49
N SER A 394 -6.93 11.66 -2.95
CA SER A 394 -5.70 12.31 -3.41
C SER A 394 -5.85 12.70 -4.88
N GLN A 395 -5.63 13.97 -5.22
CA GLN A 395 -5.69 14.45 -6.59
C GLN A 395 -4.58 13.81 -7.45
N PHE A 396 -3.35 13.78 -6.95
CA PHE A 396 -2.24 13.10 -7.64
C PHE A 396 -2.45 11.58 -7.73
N GLY A 397 -3.01 10.97 -6.68
CA GLY A 397 -3.34 9.55 -6.71
C GLY A 397 -4.45 9.21 -7.71
N ALA A 398 -5.52 10.01 -7.77
CA ALA A 398 -6.57 9.90 -8.79
C ALA A 398 -6.03 10.04 -10.21
N LYS A 399 -5.15 11.02 -10.46
CA LYS A 399 -4.45 11.19 -11.73
C LYS A 399 -3.70 9.92 -12.14
N ASN A 400 -2.83 9.42 -11.27
CA ASN A 400 -1.95 8.30 -11.62
C ASN A 400 -2.73 6.98 -11.72
N ARG A 401 -3.81 6.81 -10.95
CA ARG A 401 -4.77 5.69 -11.11
C ARG A 401 -5.44 5.73 -12.47
N ALA A 402 -5.92 6.91 -12.87
CA ALA A 402 -6.54 7.11 -14.18
C ALA A 402 -5.56 6.83 -15.33
N GLU A 403 -4.30 7.30 -15.22
CA GLU A 403 -3.22 7.00 -16.17
C GLU A 403 -2.84 5.51 -16.21
N ALA A 404 -3.05 4.78 -15.12
CA ALA A 404 -2.93 3.32 -15.05
C ALA A 404 -4.18 2.58 -15.60
N GLY A 405 -5.16 3.31 -16.16
CA GLY A 405 -6.35 2.77 -16.79
C GLY A 405 -7.52 2.48 -15.85
N GLN A 406 -7.51 3.01 -14.62
CA GLN A 406 -8.64 2.90 -13.70
C GLN A 406 -9.75 3.89 -14.07
N SER A 407 -11.01 3.45 -13.97
CA SER A 407 -12.18 4.32 -14.18
C SER A 407 -12.41 5.24 -12.98
N TYR A 408 -13.24 6.28 -13.15
CA TYR A 408 -13.65 7.13 -12.02
C TYR A 408 -14.35 6.34 -10.90
N LEU A 409 -15.01 5.21 -11.23
CA LEU A 409 -15.63 4.31 -10.25
C LEU A 409 -14.57 3.62 -9.39
N ASP A 410 -13.54 3.06 -10.01
CA ASP A 410 -12.43 2.41 -9.30
C ASP A 410 -11.68 3.41 -8.39
N ILE A 411 -11.45 4.62 -8.91
CA ILE A 411 -10.79 5.70 -8.18
C ILE A 411 -11.60 6.11 -6.94
N LEU A 412 -12.90 6.38 -7.11
CA LEU A 412 -13.76 6.79 -6.00
C LEU A 412 -13.99 5.64 -5.00
N GLY A 413 -14.11 4.40 -5.46
CA GLY A 413 -14.23 3.23 -4.60
C GLY A 413 -13.00 2.99 -3.71
N PHE A 414 -11.79 3.30 -4.21
CA PHE A 414 -10.58 3.26 -3.37
C PHE A 414 -10.63 4.31 -2.24
N TYR A 415 -10.92 5.57 -2.58
CA TYR A 415 -10.86 6.70 -1.64
C TYR A 415 -12.07 6.82 -0.72
N TYR A 416 -13.22 6.32 -1.13
CA TYR A 416 -14.48 6.34 -0.39
C TYR A 416 -15.12 4.94 -0.37
N PRO A 417 -14.50 3.94 0.31
CA PRO A 417 -15.02 2.58 0.35
C PRO A 417 -16.38 2.50 1.03
N ASP A 418 -17.11 1.41 0.79
CA ASP A 418 -18.43 1.15 1.37
C ASP A 418 -19.46 2.24 1.04
N THR A 419 -19.32 2.91 -0.10
CA THR A 419 -20.26 3.94 -0.57
C THR A 419 -20.92 3.53 -1.88
N ILE A 420 -21.88 4.33 -2.33
CA ILE A 420 -22.51 4.22 -3.64
C ILE A 420 -22.45 5.56 -4.36
N ILE A 421 -22.41 5.53 -5.68
CA ILE A 421 -22.77 6.69 -6.49
C ILE A 421 -24.26 6.64 -6.76
N GLU A 422 -24.95 7.72 -6.43
CA GLU A 422 -26.36 7.92 -6.75
C GLU A 422 -26.50 9.14 -7.65
N LYS A 423 -27.38 9.06 -8.64
CA LYS A 423 -27.78 10.23 -9.43
C LYS A 423 -28.86 10.99 -8.68
N GLU A 424 -28.47 12.05 -7.98
CA GLU A 424 -29.33 12.86 -7.12
C GLU A 424 -30.35 13.68 -7.93
N TYR A 425 -29.95 14.17 -9.11
CA TYR A 425 -30.80 15.00 -9.97
C TYR A 425 -30.44 14.85 -11.46
N GLY A 426 -31.30 15.41 -12.32
CA GLY A 426 -31.17 15.34 -13.77
C GLY A 426 -31.72 14.04 -14.38
N PRO A 427 -31.54 13.82 -15.69
CA PRO A 427 -32.09 12.65 -16.37
C PRO A 427 -31.55 11.34 -15.78
N GLY A 428 -32.45 10.46 -15.34
CA GLY A 428 -32.11 9.20 -14.66
C GLY A 428 -31.88 9.33 -13.14
N ALA A 429 -32.37 10.40 -12.51
CA ALA A 429 -32.34 10.55 -11.05
C ALA A 429 -32.91 9.31 -10.34
N GLY A 430 -32.25 8.92 -9.25
CA GLY A 430 -32.51 7.68 -8.51
C GLY A 430 -31.72 6.46 -9.01
N SER A 431 -30.99 6.55 -10.13
CA SER A 431 -30.08 5.47 -10.56
C SER A 431 -28.92 5.34 -9.58
N LYS A 432 -28.63 4.10 -9.17
CA LYS A 432 -27.57 3.78 -8.21
C LYS A 432 -26.52 2.89 -8.85
N THR A 433 -25.26 3.21 -8.59
CA THR A 433 -24.10 2.40 -8.93
C THR A 433 -23.31 2.19 -7.66
N ASP A 434 -23.22 0.95 -7.22
CA ASP A 434 -22.41 0.60 -6.07
C ASP A 434 -20.94 0.95 -6.32
N LEU A 435 -20.28 1.61 -5.37
CA LEU A 435 -18.81 1.71 -5.34
C LEU A 435 -18.19 0.52 -4.60
N PHE A 436 -18.97 -0.55 -4.40
CA PHE A 436 -18.49 -1.84 -3.91
C PHE A 436 -17.57 -2.47 -4.97
N VAL A 437 -16.28 -2.12 -4.91
CA VAL A 437 -15.25 -3.03 -5.40
C VAL A 437 -15.33 -4.25 -4.49
N LYS A 438 -15.97 -5.30 -4.98
CA LYS A 438 -16.17 -6.55 -4.25
C LYS A 438 -14.79 -7.06 -3.82
N ALA A 439 -14.50 -6.97 -2.52
CA ALA A 439 -13.36 -7.60 -1.90
C ALA A 439 -13.51 -9.12 -2.04
N GLU A 440 -12.92 -9.70 -3.07
CA GLU A 440 -12.19 -10.93 -2.79
C GLU A 440 -10.82 -10.47 -2.32
N PRO A 441 -10.44 -10.65 -1.03
CA PRO A 441 -9.06 -10.44 -0.65
C PRO A 441 -8.22 -11.24 -1.63
N ASN A 442 -7.23 -10.58 -2.26
CA ASN A 442 -6.28 -11.24 -3.14
C ASN A 442 -5.80 -12.50 -2.44
N SER A 443 -6.37 -13.67 -2.75
CA SER A 443 -6.01 -14.86 -2.01
C SER A 443 -4.66 -15.27 -2.57
N VAL A 444 -3.62 -14.95 -1.83
CA VAL A 444 -2.25 -15.26 -2.17
C VAL A 444 -1.93 -16.56 -1.47
N SER A 445 -1.37 -17.52 -2.20
CA SER A 445 -0.79 -18.71 -1.58
C SER A 445 0.71 -18.65 -1.77
N MET A 446 1.46 -19.00 -0.73
CA MET A 446 2.92 -18.95 -0.74
C MET A 446 3.52 -20.31 -0.38
N LYS A 447 4.65 -20.64 -0.99
CA LYS A 447 5.48 -21.81 -0.68
C LYS A 447 6.94 -21.39 -0.65
N ALA A 448 7.74 -21.98 0.25
CA ALA A 448 9.18 -21.79 0.28
C ALA A 448 9.90 -23.13 0.09
N LYS A 449 11.06 -23.05 -0.56
CA LYS A 449 12.02 -24.15 -0.66
C LYS A 449 13.41 -23.61 -0.33
N THR A 450 14.03 -24.16 0.70
CA THR A 450 15.40 -23.84 1.09
C THR A 450 16.39 -24.55 0.15
N ASP A 451 17.36 -23.81 -0.35
CA ASP A 451 18.53 -24.30 -1.08
C ASP A 451 19.78 -24.05 -0.22
N HIS A 452 20.18 -25.09 0.50
CA HIS A 452 21.30 -25.04 1.43
C HIS A 452 22.66 -24.92 0.73
N LEU A 453 22.77 -25.27 -0.56
CA LEU A 453 24.03 -25.22 -1.31
C LEU A 453 24.38 -23.80 -1.72
N ASN A 454 23.36 -23.00 -2.05
CA ASN A 454 23.53 -21.63 -2.55
C ASN A 454 23.26 -20.56 -1.48
N ASP A 455 23.01 -20.96 -0.22
CA ASP A 455 22.55 -20.08 0.86
C ASP A 455 21.29 -19.28 0.45
N GLU A 456 20.31 -19.91 -0.19
CA GLU A 456 19.13 -19.24 -0.73
C GLU A 456 17.81 -19.89 -0.28
N VAL A 457 16.74 -19.11 -0.23
CA VAL A 457 15.38 -19.63 -0.12
C VAL A 457 14.58 -19.13 -1.31
N GLY A 458 14.10 -20.06 -2.14
CA GLY A 458 13.17 -19.78 -3.22
C GLY A 458 11.74 -19.71 -2.67
N ILE A 459 11.08 -18.57 -2.85
CA ILE A 459 9.70 -18.32 -2.40
C ILE A 459 8.82 -18.19 -3.64
N THR A 460 7.86 -19.08 -3.81
CA THR A 460 6.90 -19.08 -4.92
C THR A 460 5.53 -18.69 -4.40
N TYR A 461 4.84 -17.82 -5.12
CA TYR A 461 3.49 -17.36 -4.77
C TYR A 461 2.60 -17.17 -6.00
N SER A 462 1.29 -17.23 -5.80
CA SER A 462 0.30 -17.11 -6.88
C SER A 462 -0.67 -15.95 -6.64
N LEU A 463 -0.87 -15.12 -7.66
CA LEU A 463 -1.77 -13.98 -7.67
C LEU A 463 -3.04 -14.33 -8.47
N LYS A 464 -4.22 -14.03 -7.92
CA LYS A 464 -5.52 -14.23 -8.59
C LYS A 464 -5.80 -13.17 -9.67
N GLU A 465 -5.17 -12.01 -9.57
CA GLU A 465 -5.31 -10.87 -10.47
C GLU A 465 -4.00 -10.06 -10.55
N ASP A 466 -4.00 -8.99 -11.34
CA ASP A 466 -2.87 -8.06 -11.39
C ASP A 466 -2.76 -7.31 -10.06
N ALA A 467 -1.61 -7.38 -9.40
CA ALA A 467 -1.41 -6.78 -8.09
C ALA A 467 -0.01 -6.17 -7.95
N VAL A 468 0.10 -5.18 -7.07
CA VAL A 468 1.38 -4.69 -6.57
C VAL A 468 1.79 -5.54 -5.37
N VAL A 469 2.95 -6.17 -5.46
CA VAL A 469 3.41 -7.18 -4.51
C VAL A 469 4.59 -6.66 -3.69
N THR A 470 4.51 -6.87 -2.37
CA THR A 470 5.63 -6.73 -1.43
C THR A 470 5.82 -8.03 -0.65
N LEU A 471 7.02 -8.58 -0.70
CA LEU A 471 7.44 -9.75 0.07
C LEU A 471 8.51 -9.31 1.07
N THR A 472 8.23 -9.47 2.36
CA THR A 472 9.12 -9.10 3.46
C THR A 472 9.45 -10.31 4.30
N ILE A 473 10.70 -10.44 4.72
CA ILE A 473 11.14 -11.48 5.67
C ILE A 473 11.38 -10.81 7.02
N LYS A 474 10.74 -11.33 8.07
CA LYS A 474 10.81 -10.84 9.44
C LYS A 474 11.50 -11.85 10.34
N ASP A 475 12.23 -11.35 11.34
CA ASP A 475 12.77 -12.17 12.43
C ASP A 475 11.70 -12.50 13.49
N SER A 476 12.07 -13.31 14.49
CA SER A 476 11.19 -13.69 15.61
C SER A 476 10.62 -12.52 16.44
N LYS A 477 11.15 -11.30 16.30
CA LYS A 477 10.67 -10.08 16.97
C LYS A 477 9.79 -9.22 16.04
N GLY A 478 9.49 -9.71 14.84
CA GLY A 478 8.72 -8.98 13.82
C GLY A 478 9.53 -7.93 13.08
N LYS A 479 10.86 -7.86 13.26
CA LYS A 479 11.70 -6.89 12.56
C LYS A 479 11.98 -7.38 11.14
N SER A 480 11.72 -6.55 10.14
CA SER A 480 12.07 -6.83 8.74
C SER A 480 13.59 -6.93 8.56
N ILE A 481 14.05 -8.07 8.06
CA ILE A 481 15.47 -8.37 7.80
C ILE A 481 15.79 -8.44 6.30
N ALA A 482 14.80 -8.65 5.44
CA ALA A 482 14.94 -8.62 3.99
C ALA A 482 13.61 -8.25 3.32
N THR A 483 13.68 -7.71 2.10
CA THR A 483 12.50 -7.44 1.26
C THR A 483 12.77 -7.92 -0.17
N PRO A 484 12.67 -9.24 -0.45
CA PRO A 484 12.98 -9.79 -1.77
C PRO A 484 12.17 -9.18 -2.93
N VAL A 485 10.94 -8.73 -2.65
CA VAL A 485 10.09 -8.01 -3.61
C VAL A 485 9.55 -6.77 -2.93
N ARG A 486 9.71 -5.60 -3.54
CA ARG A 486 9.24 -4.33 -2.99
C ARG A 486 8.37 -3.60 -4.00
N ASP A 487 7.08 -3.53 -3.68
CA ASP A 487 6.04 -2.78 -4.40
C ASP A 487 6.12 -2.98 -5.94
N GLN A 488 6.32 -4.22 -6.39
CA GLN A 488 6.43 -4.54 -7.82
C GLN A 488 5.05 -4.89 -8.40
N THR A 489 4.69 -4.27 -9.52
CA THR A 489 3.47 -4.64 -10.25
C THR A 489 3.68 -5.97 -10.97
N MET A 490 2.84 -6.95 -10.67
CA MET A 490 2.90 -8.30 -11.22
C MET A 490 1.56 -8.70 -11.81
N LYS A 491 1.61 -9.47 -12.89
CA LYS A 491 0.41 -9.98 -13.56
C LYS A 491 -0.19 -11.14 -12.77
N LYS A 492 -1.49 -11.38 -12.95
CA LYS A 492 -2.13 -12.63 -12.51
C LYS A 492 -1.27 -13.85 -12.88
N GLY A 493 -1.08 -14.78 -11.94
CA GLY A 493 -0.31 -16.01 -12.15
C GLY A 493 0.71 -16.30 -11.05
N THR A 494 1.61 -17.25 -11.32
CA THR A 494 2.63 -17.70 -10.36
C THR A 494 3.93 -16.96 -10.57
N HIS A 495 4.53 -16.50 -9.48
CA HIS A 495 5.79 -15.76 -9.42
C HIS A 495 6.72 -16.38 -8.39
N SER A 496 8.00 -16.06 -8.49
CA SER A 496 9.01 -16.52 -7.54
C SER A 496 9.97 -15.38 -7.18
N ALA A 497 10.45 -15.39 -5.95
CA ALA A 497 11.49 -14.51 -5.43
C ALA A 497 12.54 -15.32 -4.68
N ILE A 498 13.77 -14.80 -4.63
CA ILE A 498 14.89 -15.45 -3.93
C ILE A 498 15.28 -14.60 -2.73
N TRP A 499 15.39 -15.24 -1.57
CA TRP A 499 15.95 -14.63 -0.37
C TRP A 499 17.35 -15.18 -0.10
N ASN A 500 18.37 -14.32 -0.13
CA ASN A 500 19.74 -14.70 0.24
C ASN A 500 19.87 -14.82 1.77
N THR A 501 20.34 -15.99 2.22
CA THR A 501 20.46 -16.37 3.63
C THR A 501 21.89 -16.44 4.13
N LYS A 502 22.90 -16.07 3.32
CA LYS A 502 24.33 -16.26 3.63
C LYS A 502 24.80 -15.60 4.93
N ALA A 503 24.25 -14.45 5.28
CA ALA A 503 24.56 -13.73 6.53
C ALA A 503 23.51 -13.94 7.64
N ILE A 504 22.58 -14.88 7.46
CA ILE A 504 21.43 -15.10 8.35
C ILE A 504 21.72 -16.26 9.31
N SER A 505 21.41 -16.06 10.59
CA SER A 505 21.57 -17.06 11.65
C SER A 505 20.53 -18.19 11.54
N ASN A 506 20.80 -19.32 12.19
CA ASN A 506 19.80 -20.36 12.36
C ASN A 506 18.61 -19.83 13.17
N GLY A 507 17.39 -20.17 12.77
CA GLY A 507 16.17 -19.68 13.41
C GLY A 507 14.93 -19.90 12.57
N ILE A 508 13.79 -19.46 13.10
CA ILE A 508 12.53 -19.37 12.36
C ILE A 508 12.32 -17.91 11.98
N TYR A 509 12.02 -17.70 10.71
CA TYR A 509 11.72 -16.42 10.10
C TYR A 509 10.31 -16.46 9.53
N GLU A 510 9.69 -15.31 9.38
CA GLU A 510 8.37 -15.20 8.78
C GLU A 510 8.48 -14.47 7.44
N ALA A 511 8.05 -15.13 6.37
CA ALA A 511 7.79 -14.46 5.11
C ALA A 511 6.36 -13.90 5.15
N GLU A 512 6.22 -12.61 4.90
CA GLU A 512 4.95 -11.89 4.78
C GLU A 512 4.82 -11.36 3.35
N LEU A 513 3.79 -11.81 2.66
CA LEU A 513 3.47 -11.43 1.30
C LEU A 513 2.20 -10.57 1.30
N SER A 514 2.35 -9.32 0.88
CA SER A 514 1.27 -8.38 0.62
C SER A 514 1.05 -8.26 -0.89
N ALA A 515 -0.19 -8.42 -1.34
CA ALA A 515 -0.60 -8.22 -2.72
C ALA A 515 -1.78 -7.24 -2.77
N MET A 516 -1.54 -6.05 -3.32
CA MET A 516 -2.55 -5.00 -3.45
C MET A 516 -3.09 -4.95 -4.87
N ASP A 517 -4.40 -5.09 -5.05
CA ASP A 517 -5.02 -4.97 -6.37
C ASP A 517 -5.03 -3.51 -6.87
N ARG A 518 -5.58 -3.30 -8.07
CA ARG A 518 -5.76 -1.94 -8.62
C ARG A 518 -6.71 -1.10 -7.78
N GLY A 519 -7.73 -1.70 -7.19
CA GLY A 519 -8.70 -1.07 -6.29
C GLY A 519 -8.13 -0.70 -4.91
N GLY A 520 -6.88 -1.06 -4.62
CA GLY A 520 -6.21 -0.83 -3.35
C GLY A 520 -6.58 -1.80 -2.24
N ASN A 521 -7.25 -2.92 -2.57
CA ASN A 521 -7.50 -3.99 -1.61
C ASN A 521 -6.25 -4.84 -1.44
N GLU A 522 -5.87 -5.11 -0.19
CA GLU A 522 -4.68 -5.86 0.15
C GLU A 522 -5.04 -7.28 0.59
N GLY A 523 -4.43 -8.28 -0.05
CA GLY A 523 -4.37 -9.65 0.44
C GLY A 523 -3.03 -9.88 1.14
N LEU A 524 -3.08 -10.48 2.33
CA LEU A 524 -1.91 -10.79 3.14
C LEU A 524 -1.81 -12.30 3.36
N GLU A 525 -0.61 -12.86 3.15
CA GLU A 525 -0.29 -14.26 3.43
C GLU A 525 1.03 -14.33 4.20
N THR A 526 1.08 -15.13 5.26
CA THR A 526 2.31 -15.34 6.04
C THR A 526 2.71 -16.81 6.07
N MET A 527 4.02 -17.06 6.14
CA MET A 527 4.58 -18.41 6.21
C MET A 527 5.88 -18.43 7.03
N ALA A 528 5.99 -19.40 7.93
CA ALA A 528 7.22 -19.65 8.67
C ALA A 528 8.27 -20.36 7.78
N ILE A 529 9.50 -19.84 7.78
CA ILE A 529 10.67 -20.41 7.10
C ILE A 529 11.72 -20.73 8.17
N LYS A 530 12.07 -22.01 8.29
CA LYS A 530 13.13 -22.46 9.19
C LYS A 530 14.47 -22.47 8.47
N ILE A 531 15.45 -21.75 9.01
CA ILE A 531 16.85 -21.81 8.58
C ILE A 531 17.62 -22.64 9.61
N SER A 532 18.15 -23.78 9.17
CA SER A 532 19.04 -24.62 9.97
C SER A 532 20.23 -25.04 9.11
N ARG A 533 21.41 -24.51 9.42
CA ARG A 533 22.67 -24.96 8.82
C ARG A 533 23.21 -26.13 9.62
N ASP A 534 22.99 -27.34 9.14
CA ASP A 534 23.84 -28.47 9.50
C ASP A 534 25.07 -28.47 8.60
N THR A 535 26.26 -28.47 9.17
CA THR A 535 27.53 -28.51 8.41
C THR A 535 28.23 -29.86 8.54
N SER A 536 27.63 -30.81 9.25
CA SER A 536 28.20 -32.12 9.52
C SER A 536 27.55 -33.19 8.66
N ALA A 537 28.35 -33.88 7.86
CA ALA A 537 27.84 -35.02 7.10
C ALA A 537 27.43 -36.18 8.03
N PRO A 538 26.39 -36.96 7.66
CA PRO A 538 26.01 -38.16 8.39
C PRO A 538 27.19 -39.09 8.62
N LYS A 539 27.30 -39.65 9.83
CA LYS A 539 28.27 -40.68 10.16
C LYS A 539 27.68 -42.05 9.86
N ILE A 540 28.40 -42.82 9.03
CA ILE A 540 28.11 -44.23 8.76
C ILE A 540 29.12 -45.08 9.53
N THR A 541 28.65 -45.93 10.43
CA THR A 541 29.47 -46.81 11.28
C THR A 541 28.95 -48.25 11.27
N ASN A 542 29.70 -49.18 11.90
CA ASN A 542 29.32 -50.59 12.03
C ASN A 542 28.94 -51.26 10.71
N VAL A 543 29.69 -50.93 9.65
CA VAL A 543 29.48 -51.51 8.32
C VAL A 543 30.00 -52.95 8.33
N ASP A 544 29.08 -53.90 8.18
CA ASP A 544 29.41 -55.32 8.08
C ASP A 544 28.74 -55.94 6.84
N THR A 545 29.40 -56.91 6.25
CA THR A 545 28.94 -57.63 5.06
C THR A 545 29.14 -59.12 5.23
N SER A 546 28.05 -59.88 5.20
CA SER A 546 28.08 -61.34 5.33
C SER A 546 27.36 -61.99 4.16
N GLY A 547 27.98 -63.01 3.55
CA GLY A 547 27.39 -63.78 2.45
C GLY A 547 26.83 -65.11 2.94
N ASP A 548 25.56 -65.40 2.67
CA ASP A 548 24.98 -66.73 2.75
C ASP A 548 24.96 -67.38 1.36
N TYR A 549 25.88 -68.31 1.18
CA TYR A 549 26.07 -69.03 -0.08
C TYR A 549 25.00 -70.09 -0.35
N SER A 550 24.27 -70.54 0.67
CA SER A 550 23.16 -71.50 0.51
C SER A 550 21.94 -70.88 -0.15
N THR A 551 21.72 -69.58 0.12
CA THR A 551 20.65 -68.76 -0.42
C THR A 551 21.10 -67.81 -1.54
N GLU A 552 22.41 -67.74 -1.82
CA GLU A 552 23.02 -66.80 -2.78
C GLU A 552 22.71 -65.33 -2.46
N LYS A 553 22.62 -64.99 -1.17
CA LYS A 553 22.27 -63.64 -0.68
C LYS A 553 23.36 -63.11 0.23
N ALA A 554 23.70 -61.85 0.10
CA ALA A 554 24.58 -61.15 1.01
C ALA A 554 23.79 -60.12 1.82
N ASN A 555 24.01 -60.08 3.12
CA ASN A 555 23.46 -59.08 4.02
C ASN A 555 24.51 -57.99 4.26
N ILE A 556 24.09 -56.75 4.13
CA ILE A 556 24.87 -55.54 4.38
C ILE A 556 24.18 -54.84 5.54
N THR A 557 24.87 -54.66 6.65
CA THR A 557 24.36 -53.91 7.81
C THR A 557 25.23 -52.69 8.06
N TYR A 558 24.62 -51.60 8.49
CA TYR A 558 25.31 -50.34 8.80
C TYR A 558 24.46 -49.50 9.77
N THR A 559 25.09 -48.59 10.49
CA THR A 559 24.40 -47.64 11.39
C THR A 559 24.60 -46.21 10.88
N ILE A 560 23.52 -45.43 10.87
CA ILE A 560 23.55 -43.98 10.65
C ILE A 560 23.21 -43.24 11.94
N ASN A 561 23.93 -42.16 12.23
CA ASN A 561 23.78 -41.36 13.47
C ASN A 561 22.60 -40.39 13.46
N GLU A 562 21.96 -40.20 12.31
CA GLU A 562 20.87 -39.26 12.05
C GLU A 562 20.00 -39.73 10.89
N ASN A 563 18.88 -39.06 10.64
CA ASN A 563 17.99 -39.37 9.53
C ASN A 563 18.65 -38.95 8.21
N ALA A 564 18.68 -39.83 7.21
CA ALA A 564 19.34 -39.56 5.94
C ALA A 564 18.71 -40.34 4.78
N ASN A 565 18.76 -39.77 3.58
CA ASN A 565 18.59 -40.53 2.33
C ASN A 565 19.84 -41.39 2.09
N VAL A 566 19.66 -42.71 2.07
CA VAL A 566 20.77 -43.66 1.93
C VAL A 566 20.67 -44.42 0.62
N THR A 567 21.77 -44.34 -0.15
CA THR A 567 22.00 -45.14 -1.35
C THR A 567 23.01 -46.24 -1.06
N VAL A 568 22.66 -47.49 -1.34
CA VAL A 568 23.56 -48.65 -1.21
C VAL A 568 23.81 -49.25 -2.58
N GLU A 569 25.01 -49.05 -3.14
CA GLU A 569 25.43 -49.54 -4.45
C GLU A 569 26.38 -50.73 -4.31
N ILE A 570 26.24 -51.72 -5.20
CA ILE A 570 27.22 -52.79 -5.41
C ILE A 570 27.96 -52.52 -6.70
N LYS A 571 29.29 -52.48 -6.66
CA LYS A 571 30.16 -52.27 -7.81
C LYS A 571 31.06 -53.47 -8.05
N ASN A 572 31.26 -53.83 -9.32
CA ASN A 572 32.22 -54.87 -9.69
C ASN A 572 33.68 -54.34 -9.62
N SER A 573 34.65 -55.22 -9.90
CA SER A 573 36.08 -54.89 -9.88
C SER A 573 36.51 -53.78 -10.87
N LYS A 574 35.69 -53.49 -11.89
CA LYS A 574 35.91 -52.39 -12.85
C LYS A 574 35.19 -51.10 -12.43
N GLY A 575 34.58 -51.05 -11.25
CA GLY A 575 33.85 -49.88 -10.73
C GLY A 575 32.44 -49.70 -11.31
N LYS A 576 31.95 -50.59 -12.19
CA LYS A 576 30.60 -50.52 -12.75
C LYS A 576 29.58 -50.93 -11.67
N VAL A 577 28.52 -50.13 -11.51
CA VAL A 577 27.37 -50.47 -10.65
C VAL A 577 26.66 -51.69 -11.22
N VAL A 578 26.53 -52.73 -10.40
CA VAL A 578 25.87 -54.01 -10.72
C VAL A 578 24.64 -54.26 -9.86
N GLY A 579 24.34 -53.38 -8.90
CA GLY A 579 23.10 -53.38 -8.13
C GLY A 579 22.95 -52.12 -7.29
N ILE A 580 21.72 -51.66 -7.11
CA ILE A 580 21.33 -50.60 -6.17
C ILE A 580 20.32 -51.24 -5.22
N LEU A 581 20.68 -51.39 -3.95
CA LEU A 581 19.87 -52.14 -2.97
C LEU A 581 18.90 -51.24 -2.21
N SER A 582 19.18 -49.94 -2.18
CA SER A 582 18.34 -48.94 -1.56
C SER A 582 18.68 -47.57 -2.12
N GLU A 583 17.66 -46.72 -2.23
CA GLU A 583 17.75 -45.29 -2.54
C GLU A 583 16.51 -44.60 -1.95
N ARG A 584 16.50 -44.42 -0.63
CA ARG A 584 15.36 -43.86 0.12
C ARG A 584 15.79 -43.32 1.48
N GLN A 585 14.87 -42.65 2.17
CA GLN A 585 15.08 -42.12 3.51
C GLN A 585 15.06 -43.23 4.57
N PHE A 586 15.98 -43.14 5.52
CA PHE A 586 16.01 -43.95 6.73
C PHE A 586 16.09 -43.07 7.96
N ASN A 587 15.50 -43.55 9.05
CA ASN A 587 15.67 -42.95 10.36
C ASN A 587 17.04 -43.34 10.95
N LYS A 588 17.53 -42.51 11.88
CA LYS A 588 18.70 -42.81 12.72
C LYS A 588 18.63 -44.23 13.28
N GLY A 589 19.76 -44.95 13.23
CA GLY A 589 19.90 -46.28 13.81
C GLY A 589 20.48 -47.30 12.84
N SER A 590 20.35 -48.56 13.21
CA SER A 590 20.85 -49.69 12.42
C SER A 590 19.94 -50.00 11.25
N GLN A 591 20.54 -50.12 10.07
CA GLN A 591 19.91 -50.40 8.80
C GLN A 591 20.51 -51.64 8.17
N SER A 592 19.74 -52.27 7.28
CA SER A 592 20.21 -53.43 6.52
C SER A 592 19.69 -53.42 5.09
N ALA A 593 20.48 -54.01 4.20
CA ALA A 593 20.11 -54.27 2.82
C ALA A 593 20.59 -55.67 2.43
N THR A 594 19.82 -56.36 1.58
CA THR A 594 20.15 -57.69 1.09
C THR A 594 20.41 -57.64 -0.41
N TRP A 595 21.54 -58.22 -0.82
CA TRP A 595 21.93 -58.35 -2.22
C TRP A 595 21.79 -59.81 -2.68
N ASP A 596 21.01 -60.05 -3.73
CA ASP A 596 20.98 -61.35 -4.43
C ASP A 596 22.11 -61.42 -5.46
N PHE A 597 23.06 -62.33 -5.26
CA PHE A 597 24.22 -62.51 -6.13
C PHE A 597 24.14 -63.78 -7.00
N LYS A 598 22.97 -64.40 -7.13
CA LYS A 598 22.75 -65.64 -7.90
C LYS A 598 23.36 -65.63 -9.30
N ASN A 599 23.25 -64.51 -10.01
CA ASN A 599 23.75 -64.38 -11.38
C ASN A 599 25.15 -63.78 -11.50
N MET A 600 25.84 -63.56 -10.37
CA MET A 600 27.17 -62.94 -10.36
C MET A 600 28.28 -63.99 -10.49
N SER A 601 29.35 -63.64 -11.19
CA SER A 601 30.58 -64.44 -11.23
C SER A 601 31.38 -64.28 -9.94
N ASN A 602 32.32 -65.20 -9.71
CA ASN A 602 33.27 -65.06 -8.61
C ASN A 602 34.05 -63.76 -8.71
N GLY A 603 34.29 -63.11 -7.58
CA GLY A 603 35.02 -61.87 -7.56
C GLY A 603 34.87 -61.11 -6.25
N ILE A 604 35.62 -60.02 -6.16
CA ILE A 604 35.49 -59.04 -5.10
C ILE A 604 34.60 -57.92 -5.62
N PHE A 605 33.57 -57.59 -4.85
CA PHE A 605 32.65 -56.50 -5.11
C PHE A 605 32.82 -55.42 -4.04
N THR A 606 32.59 -54.17 -4.44
CA THR A 606 32.60 -53.03 -3.52
C THR A 606 31.16 -52.69 -3.16
N VAL A 607 30.85 -52.71 -1.88
CA VAL A 607 29.62 -52.14 -1.34
C VAL A 607 29.89 -50.68 -1.02
N LYS A 608 29.25 -49.75 -1.71
CA LYS A 608 29.35 -48.31 -1.48
C LYS A 608 28.05 -47.85 -0.82
N ILE A 609 28.16 -47.25 0.36
CA ILE A 609 27.04 -46.71 1.11
C ILE A 609 27.22 -45.19 1.16
N SER A 610 26.22 -44.46 0.68
CA SER A 610 26.19 -43.00 0.67
C SER A 610 24.96 -42.54 1.46
N ALA A 611 25.17 -41.78 2.54
CA ALA A 611 24.11 -41.18 3.35
C ALA A 611 24.15 -39.66 3.18
N LYS A 612 22.99 -39.06 2.88
CA LYS A 612 22.80 -37.64 2.65
C LYS A 612 21.70 -37.10 3.56
N ASP A 613 22.00 -36.10 4.39
CA ASP A 613 21.03 -35.47 5.29
C ASP A 613 20.10 -34.48 4.55
N GLU A 614 19.21 -33.81 5.29
CA GLU A 614 18.31 -32.77 4.75
C GLU A 614 19.03 -31.45 4.42
N SER A 615 20.23 -31.22 4.96
CA SER A 615 21.09 -30.07 4.64
C SER A 615 22.07 -30.35 3.49
N ASP A 616 21.82 -31.44 2.76
CA ASP A 616 22.61 -31.95 1.65
C ASP A 616 24.05 -32.38 1.97
N ASN A 617 24.46 -32.47 3.24
CA ASN A 617 25.77 -33.02 3.58
C ASN A 617 25.79 -34.52 3.33
N GLN A 618 26.87 -35.00 2.71
CA GLN A 618 26.97 -36.39 2.29
C GLN A 618 28.23 -37.06 2.83
N LYS A 619 28.07 -38.26 3.39
CA LYS A 619 29.17 -39.17 3.66
C LYS A 619 29.04 -40.42 2.81
N THR A 620 30.16 -40.83 2.24
CA THR A 620 30.27 -42.10 1.54
C THR A 620 31.32 -42.97 2.22
N ILE A 621 30.99 -44.24 2.44
CA ILE A 621 31.94 -45.28 2.84
C ILE A 621 31.89 -46.42 1.83
N SER A 622 32.97 -47.20 1.76
CA SER A 622 33.02 -48.39 0.92
C SER A 622 33.66 -49.54 1.67
N THR A 623 33.10 -50.74 1.52
CA THR A 623 33.68 -51.98 2.01
C THR A 623 33.69 -53.03 0.89
N LYS A 624 34.47 -54.10 1.06
CA LYS A 624 34.62 -55.16 0.07
C LYS A 624 33.91 -56.42 0.54
N ILE A 625 33.15 -57.05 -0.36
CA ILE A 625 32.59 -58.37 -0.17
C ILE A 625 33.15 -59.33 -1.23
N SER A 626 33.64 -60.49 -0.80
CA SER A 626 34.13 -61.53 -1.72
C SER A 626 33.03 -62.57 -1.97
N ILE A 627 32.69 -62.80 -3.24
CA ILE A 627 31.78 -63.87 -3.64
C ILE A 627 32.60 -64.97 -4.31
N ARG A 628 32.56 -66.18 -3.74
CA ARG A 628 33.25 -67.38 -4.25
C ARG A 628 32.28 -68.55 -4.37
N LYS A 629 31.77 -68.79 -5.57
CA LYS A 629 31.19 -70.09 -5.95
C LYS A 629 32.36 -71.06 -6.11
N THR A 630 32.55 -71.95 -5.14
CA THR A 630 33.71 -72.87 -5.15
C THR A 630 33.44 -73.94 -6.20
N THR A 631 34.34 -74.21 -7.14
CA THR A 631 34.17 -75.36 -8.05
C THR A 631 34.81 -76.58 -7.42
N GLY A 632 34.13 -77.73 -7.42
CA GLY A 632 34.71 -78.99 -7.01
C GLY A 632 34.68 -79.99 -8.17
N ILE A 633 35.68 -80.84 -8.25
CA ILE A 633 35.81 -81.91 -9.23
C ILE A 633 35.20 -83.19 -8.68
N VAL A 634 34.34 -83.83 -9.46
CA VAL A 634 33.67 -85.07 -9.08
C VAL A 634 34.67 -86.22 -9.10
N THR A 635 34.79 -86.94 -7.98
CA THR A 635 35.73 -88.07 -7.85
C THR A 635 35.07 -89.43 -8.09
N ALA A 636 33.74 -89.51 -8.01
CA ALA A 636 32.99 -90.73 -8.26
C ALA A 636 32.75 -90.95 -9.76
N SER A 637 32.71 -92.21 -10.20
CA SER A 637 32.43 -92.58 -11.60
C SER A 637 31.10 -92.00 -12.10
N LYS A 638 30.08 -92.02 -11.23
CA LYS A 638 28.77 -91.39 -11.42
C LYS A 638 28.29 -90.88 -10.05
N LEU A 639 27.81 -89.64 -10.00
CA LEU A 639 27.33 -88.96 -8.81
C LEU A 639 25.97 -88.36 -9.10
N SER A 640 24.93 -88.89 -8.45
CA SER A 640 23.56 -88.41 -8.62
C SER A 640 23.34 -87.08 -7.88
N ILE A 641 22.80 -86.10 -8.59
CA ILE A 641 22.33 -84.84 -8.05
C ILE A 641 20.92 -85.08 -7.50
N LYS A 642 20.75 -84.84 -6.20
CA LYS A 642 19.54 -85.06 -5.44
C LYS A 642 18.73 -83.78 -5.30
N GLU A 643 17.41 -83.85 -5.34
CA GLU A 643 16.54 -82.67 -5.19
C GLU A 643 16.67 -82.04 -3.79
N SER A 644 16.85 -82.86 -2.74
CA SER A 644 17.05 -82.43 -1.36
C SER A 644 18.24 -83.13 -0.69
N ARG A 645 18.62 -82.74 0.53
CA ARG A 645 19.76 -83.31 1.31
C ARG A 645 19.48 -84.72 1.86
N ASN A 646 18.89 -85.59 1.05
CA ASN A 646 18.51 -86.96 1.39
C ASN A 646 18.90 -87.91 0.25
N ALA A 647 19.63 -88.99 0.57
CA ALA A 647 20.08 -89.97 -0.42
C ALA A 647 18.94 -90.71 -1.13
N SER A 648 17.77 -90.80 -0.50
CA SER A 648 16.56 -91.40 -1.06
C SER A 648 15.70 -90.42 -1.86
N SER A 649 16.06 -89.12 -1.91
CA SER A 649 15.31 -88.14 -2.71
C SER A 649 15.49 -88.34 -4.21
N GLU A 650 14.57 -87.76 -4.99
CA GLU A 650 14.55 -87.85 -6.44
C GLU A 650 15.90 -87.39 -7.04
N THR A 651 16.34 -88.12 -8.06
CA THR A 651 17.58 -87.81 -8.78
C THR A 651 17.27 -86.91 -9.95
N ILE A 652 17.59 -85.64 -9.81
CA ILE A 652 17.29 -84.59 -10.80
C ILE A 652 18.40 -84.40 -11.83
N GLY A 653 19.53 -85.11 -11.68
CA GLY A 653 20.63 -85.06 -12.63
C GLY A 653 21.78 -85.97 -12.23
N ASN A 654 22.81 -86.06 -13.07
CA ASN A 654 24.03 -86.82 -12.78
C ASN A 654 25.28 -86.03 -13.15
N LEU A 655 26.31 -86.19 -12.34
CA LEU A 655 27.69 -85.76 -12.58
C LEU A 655 28.57 -87.00 -12.76
N TYR A 656 29.63 -86.88 -13.55
CA TYR A 656 30.57 -87.97 -13.80
C TYR A 656 31.97 -87.58 -13.34
N ARG A 657 32.85 -88.57 -13.18
CA ARG A 657 34.24 -88.36 -12.76
C ARG A 657 34.91 -87.27 -13.60
N ASP A 658 35.71 -86.45 -12.94
CA ASP A 658 36.48 -85.32 -13.51
C ASP A 658 35.60 -84.16 -14.03
N GLN A 659 34.27 -84.27 -13.95
CA GLN A 659 33.39 -83.13 -14.22
C GLN A 659 33.48 -82.11 -13.09
N ALA A 660 33.59 -80.84 -13.47
CA ALA A 660 33.47 -79.72 -12.57
C ALA A 660 32.00 -79.50 -12.17
N ALA A 661 31.77 -79.31 -10.88
CA ALA A 661 30.48 -78.92 -10.31
C ALA A 661 30.68 -77.64 -9.49
N THR A 662 29.86 -76.62 -9.77
CA THR A 662 29.88 -75.39 -8.97
C THR A 662 29.22 -75.66 -7.62
N ILE A 663 30.00 -75.71 -6.55
CA ILE A 663 29.53 -75.78 -5.17
C ILE A 663 29.00 -74.40 -4.79
N LEU A 664 27.67 -74.33 -4.68
CA LEU A 664 26.95 -73.17 -4.21
C LEU A 664 26.99 -73.09 -2.69
N ALA A 665 26.92 -74.22 -1.96
CA ALA A 665 27.02 -74.22 -0.51
C ALA A 665 27.48 -75.57 0.05
N GLN A 666 27.91 -75.58 1.31
CA GLN A 666 28.27 -76.78 2.07
C GLN A 666 27.43 -76.82 3.35
N GLN A 667 26.68 -77.90 3.55
CA GLN A 667 25.93 -78.16 4.78
C GLN A 667 26.08 -79.64 5.13
N ASP A 668 26.61 -79.93 6.32
CA ASP A 668 26.91 -81.27 6.81
C ASP A 668 27.75 -82.09 5.82
N LYS A 669 27.25 -83.27 5.43
CA LYS A 669 27.88 -84.19 4.48
C LYS A 669 27.50 -83.88 3.02
N TRP A 670 26.84 -82.76 2.73
CA TRP A 670 26.32 -82.41 1.41
C TRP A 670 26.91 -81.11 0.86
N TYR A 671 27.14 -81.11 -0.46
CA TYR A 671 27.31 -79.90 -1.26
C TYR A 671 26.03 -79.61 -2.01
N LYS A 672 25.56 -78.36 -1.97
CA LYS A 672 24.61 -77.85 -2.96
C LYS A 672 25.41 -77.48 -4.20
N VAL A 673 25.10 -78.10 -5.34
CA VAL A 673 25.85 -77.92 -6.59
C VAL A 673 24.94 -77.46 -7.71
N LYS A 674 25.51 -76.70 -8.65
CA LYS A 674 24.88 -76.31 -9.91
C LYS A 674 25.61 -76.95 -11.09
N LYS A 675 24.85 -77.56 -12.00
CA LYS A 675 25.32 -78.08 -13.29
C LYS A 675 24.35 -77.62 -14.38
N GLY A 676 24.78 -76.68 -15.24
CA GLY A 676 23.88 -76.05 -16.21
C GLY A 676 22.72 -75.30 -15.51
N SER A 677 21.48 -75.61 -15.89
CA SER A 677 20.25 -75.08 -15.25
C SER A 677 19.84 -75.85 -13.99
N GLN A 678 20.41 -77.03 -13.73
CA GLN A 678 20.02 -77.90 -12.63
C GLN A 678 20.75 -77.51 -11.34
N ILE A 679 20.00 -77.35 -10.25
CA ILE A 679 20.51 -77.06 -8.90
C ILE A 679 20.02 -78.17 -7.97
N GLY A 680 20.94 -78.82 -7.27
CA GLY A 680 20.60 -79.86 -6.30
C GLY A 680 21.73 -80.17 -5.35
N TYR A 681 21.68 -81.34 -4.71
CA TYR A 681 22.59 -81.73 -3.64
C TYR A 681 23.38 -82.99 -4.01
N VAL A 682 24.67 -83.00 -3.69
CA VAL A 682 25.55 -84.17 -3.84
C VAL A 682 26.34 -84.42 -2.56
N LEU A 683 26.72 -85.66 -2.30
CA LEU A 683 27.52 -85.99 -1.11
C LEU A 683 28.94 -85.43 -1.24
N LYS A 684 29.38 -84.70 -0.21
CA LYS A 684 30.68 -84.01 -0.13
C LYS A 684 31.86 -84.93 -0.39
N LYS A 685 31.79 -86.18 0.09
CA LYS A 685 32.87 -87.18 -0.07
C LYS A 685 33.22 -87.51 -1.53
N HIS A 686 32.34 -87.17 -2.48
CA HIS A 686 32.51 -87.45 -3.91
C HIS A 686 32.90 -86.22 -4.73
N ILE A 687 33.26 -85.13 -4.07
CA ILE A 687 33.66 -83.88 -4.70
C ILE A 687 34.97 -83.42 -4.04
N LYS A 688 36.05 -83.35 -4.81
CA LYS A 688 37.32 -82.76 -4.40
C LYS A 688 37.31 -81.28 -4.74
N LYS A 689 37.45 -80.43 -3.73
CA LYS A 689 37.59 -78.98 -3.92
C LYS A 689 38.93 -78.62 -4.55
#